data_AF-Q16IF0-F1
#
_entry.id   AF-Q16IF0-F1
#
_cell.length_a   1.000
_cell.length_b   1.000
_cell.length_c   1.000
_cell.angle_alpha   90.00
_cell.angle_beta   90.00
_cell.angle_gamma   90.00
#
_symmetry.space_group_name_H-M   'P 1'
#
loop_
_entity.id
_entity.type
_entity.pdbx_description
1 polymer ?
#
loop_
_entity_poly.entity_id
_entity_poly.type
_entity_poly.pdbx_seq_one_letter_code
_entity_poly.pdbx_strand_id
1 'polypeptide(L)'
;AQTQIFKERIADLEKKLLKAEILQRDQKLHLSEELKHSLEDEISKLHERVAEAEKNLDFKESSFNISEQCLKEKIAYLEDRIEVLGVELTAKDAELEKQYLDLKNAEGQLDEEESLVVEKERQIEKLTGEIQGLLNDIRQRDVKLLEGETGLKAVLEEKDGAIGKLKKELEELRMKEESAKVAVEDRERKLGELNVRIVSNEEIIKKLEDSLKDAKKVEQTLEEAIKAKEKSLEEKESLLAKIQDDLKNSSAGSEQQMVLLRSKESELEQKQHEVEAKQFQISNLESTITNLTKKLEEAVKDREARLAEQRASLEFETKSKEDLLNKLANYETEQLAKDKLLEDNDVLISSLQTKLKDLEVAKASVVQELEDTTKRFADRDSALRKLNEERMHLSEQLEKTRKESASAIALLEERLKNAQKLHEEDVRKAKEAQKDTLASKDAIVSELEASLDKLRQEKTELLLHDELTSKLNENRELNKQIESLTAQLATKTENLDKLNQSLTGTNGKLEATEAKLIELQEAFGKLEIEYADLKRKLEAQEQKSTQLQQQKQDLEKEIDTLRSSTLDSNSELSKVTDELKTKQKQLEELQDAFNGSKIDMERRLDEANQTNQGLNEQIDRVRNEMQQVSSQKIDRENELNVELAKIKETAEIERENLVQEIAGLKASFEEERNQLVKGGVAKSEEFETVKEELSGKVKSLEKSLSELERELAKNRECAVKEREEAEGRLKEQMEKETTLQKEFDELKKEESSLRAALEDLRQSMEKGSHDASSQLDAKNTKISELEKELRSVQEELSRKQEQVDDSTKQLERNAETHSDLLKQLEQNLNQIQELSGDKAKAEGSLKEISDELASFKAKYDEMEEEQVDLKQLNEIERLHKEVKEKESYVFEKDSSVAELRKKLEQKQEETQQLMKKLEYTEKCLTEKSQQEEKTAATSSELKEALEKSKAAVKEQDDKIKEQGRTINELETKLSAQSTQFEELLNKKKASETESSHKLHEMNQKLLELENVKQQEISDLSAKLAETMNRFETQMAESAKTVGSMRSVEKRQYELECEKKEMELRETEMQITTRKLQKEVDLLRSQLLLKDSEVRKLTQELANAPTSAPLISSAEANGDTEAQISFLNSIIADMQRKNDKLTLRIQALEQTSIEGPNTSFEFSKRKPAPRVFCDICDEFDLHETEDCPKQCSDSPPESLKHPSAEPRERKIPPPRKYCEGCEVFGHELGECPDDETY
;
A
#
# COMPACT_ATOMS: atom_id res chain seq x y z
N ALA A 1 -96.64 89.36 -143.34
CA ALA A 1 -95.26 89.02 -143.74
C ALA A 1 -94.24 89.26 -142.61
N GLN A 2 -94.08 90.47 -142.08
CA GLN A 2 -93.07 90.76 -141.04
C GLN A 2 -93.23 89.97 -139.72
N THR A 3 -94.45 89.63 -139.30
CA THR A 3 -94.70 88.86 -138.07
C THR A 3 -94.17 87.41 -138.13
N GLN A 4 -94.05 86.82 -139.33
CA GLN A 4 -93.58 85.44 -139.50
C GLN A 4 -92.06 85.33 -139.23
N ILE A 5 -91.29 86.32 -139.70
CA ILE A 5 -89.83 86.36 -139.57
C ILE A 5 -89.40 86.49 -138.10
N PHE A 6 -90.14 87.28 -137.30
CA PHE A 6 -89.84 87.40 -135.87
C PHE A 6 -90.09 86.10 -135.09
N LYS A 7 -91.14 85.34 -135.44
CA LYS A 7 -91.42 84.05 -134.79
C LYS A 7 -90.32 83.02 -135.08
N GLU A 8 -89.84 82.96 -136.32
CA GLU A 8 -88.74 82.05 -136.69
C GLU A 8 -87.43 82.41 -135.99
N ARG A 9 -87.14 83.71 -135.82
CA ARG A 9 -85.92 84.16 -135.11
C ARG A 9 -85.97 83.86 -133.62
N ILE A 10 -87.13 84.00 -132.98
CA ILE A 10 -87.32 83.66 -131.56
C ILE A 10 -87.16 82.15 -131.35
N ALA A 11 -87.78 81.32 -132.19
CA ALA A 11 -87.66 79.87 -132.11
C ALA A 11 -86.19 79.40 -132.29
N ASP A 12 -85.41 80.04 -133.16
CA ASP A 12 -84.01 79.70 -133.35
C ASP A 12 -83.12 80.12 -132.16
N LEU A 13 -83.46 81.21 -131.48
CA LEU A 13 -82.79 81.64 -130.24
C LEU A 13 -83.14 80.73 -129.05
N GLU A 14 -84.40 80.34 -128.90
CA GLU A 14 -84.84 79.39 -127.87
C GLU A 14 -84.14 78.04 -128.02
N LYS A 15 -83.98 77.56 -129.26
CA LYS A 15 -83.27 76.31 -129.55
C LYS A 15 -81.77 76.38 -129.21
N LYS A 16 -81.13 77.54 -129.42
CA LYS A 16 -79.73 77.77 -129.03
C LYS A 16 -79.57 77.88 -127.51
N LEU A 17 -80.51 78.52 -126.82
CA LEU A 17 -80.51 78.62 -125.36
C LEU A 17 -80.65 77.23 -124.72
N LEU A 18 -81.61 76.43 -125.19
CA LEU A 18 -81.82 75.07 -124.69
C LEU A 18 -80.58 74.17 -124.90
N LYS A 19 -79.91 74.30 -126.05
CA LYS A 19 -78.70 73.54 -126.34
C LYS A 19 -77.53 73.95 -125.42
N ALA A 20 -77.41 75.23 -125.08
CA ALA A 20 -76.40 75.71 -124.14
C ALA A 20 -76.68 75.23 -122.71
N GLU A 21 -77.95 75.23 -122.27
CA GLU A 21 -78.33 74.71 -120.95
C GLU A 21 -78.08 73.20 -120.82
N ILE A 22 -78.34 72.42 -121.87
CA ILE A 22 -78.05 70.97 -121.88
C ILE A 22 -76.54 70.73 -121.77
N LEU A 23 -75.73 71.41 -122.58
CA LEU A 23 -74.26 71.31 -122.52
C LEU A 23 -73.70 71.69 -121.14
N GLN A 24 -74.27 72.72 -120.50
CA GLN A 24 -73.86 73.13 -119.16
C GLN A 24 -74.28 72.10 -118.10
N ARG A 25 -75.43 71.43 -118.26
CA ARG A 25 -75.86 70.33 -117.38
C ARG A 25 -74.96 69.11 -117.54
N ASP A 26 -74.64 68.72 -118.78
CA ASP A 26 -73.79 67.56 -119.07
C ASP A 26 -72.37 67.76 -118.54
N GLN A 27 -71.80 68.96 -118.65
CA GLN A 27 -70.50 69.29 -118.03
C GLN A 27 -70.53 69.18 -116.50
N LYS A 28 -71.62 69.64 -115.85
CA LYS A 28 -71.76 69.49 -114.40
C LYS A 28 -71.94 68.04 -113.97
N LEU A 29 -72.66 67.24 -114.75
CA LEU A 29 -72.84 65.81 -114.48
C LEU A 29 -71.50 65.07 -114.58
N HIS A 30 -70.72 65.33 -115.64
CA HIS A 30 -69.43 64.70 -115.85
C HIS A 30 -68.42 65.05 -114.74
N LEU A 31 -68.36 66.31 -114.30
CA LEU A 31 -67.53 66.72 -113.16
C LEU A 31 -67.97 66.05 -111.84
N SER A 32 -69.28 65.85 -111.66
CA SER A 32 -69.81 65.16 -110.48
C SER A 32 -69.50 63.66 -110.51
N GLU A 33 -69.51 63.03 -111.68
CA GLU A 33 -69.14 61.62 -111.85
C GLU A 33 -67.64 61.40 -111.68
N GLU A 34 -66.78 62.30 -112.18
CA GLU A 34 -65.33 62.25 -111.92
C GLU A 34 -65.01 62.41 -110.44
N LEU A 35 -65.66 63.35 -109.74
CA LEU A 35 -65.47 63.52 -108.30
C LEU A 35 -65.94 62.28 -107.52
N LYS A 36 -67.05 61.66 -107.94
CA LYS A 36 -67.54 60.42 -107.34
C LYS A 36 -66.55 59.27 -107.51
N HIS A 37 -66.01 59.06 -108.71
CA HIS A 37 -65.00 58.01 -108.95
C HIS A 37 -63.72 58.27 -108.16
N SER A 38 -63.28 59.54 -108.06
CA SER A 38 -62.11 59.89 -107.23
C SER A 38 -62.32 59.59 -105.75
N LEU A 39 -63.52 59.86 -105.21
CA LEU A 39 -63.87 59.54 -103.83
C LEU A 39 -64.00 58.03 -103.60
N GLU A 40 -64.57 57.29 -104.55
CA GLU A 40 -64.66 55.83 -104.49
C GLU A 40 -63.27 55.17 -104.51
N ASP A 41 -62.35 55.67 -105.33
CA ASP A 41 -60.95 55.22 -105.35
C ASP A 41 -60.22 55.51 -104.02
N GLU A 42 -60.47 56.67 -103.42
CA GLU A 42 -59.85 57.05 -102.15
C GLU A 42 -60.41 56.24 -100.96
N ILE A 43 -61.72 55.93 -100.98
CA ILE A 43 -62.37 55.03 -100.01
C ILE A 43 -61.81 53.61 -100.15
N SER A 44 -61.62 53.10 -101.37
CA SER A 44 -61.00 51.79 -101.61
C SER A 44 -59.57 51.72 -101.07
N LYS A 45 -58.76 52.75 -101.30
CA LYS A 45 -57.39 52.85 -100.75
C LYS A 45 -57.36 52.90 -99.23
N LEU A 46 -58.33 53.56 -98.59
CA LEU A 46 -58.45 53.59 -97.13
C LEU A 46 -58.84 52.21 -96.57
N HIS A 47 -59.78 51.50 -97.19
CA HIS A 47 -60.12 50.14 -96.77
C HIS A 47 -58.93 49.18 -96.90
N GLU A 48 -58.14 49.28 -97.97
CA GLU A 48 -56.95 48.46 -98.16
C GLU A 48 -55.90 48.72 -97.07
N ARG A 49 -55.69 49.99 -96.71
CA ARG A 49 -54.80 50.37 -95.60
C ARG A 49 -55.29 49.89 -94.23
N VAL A 50 -56.61 49.92 -93.99
CA VAL A 50 -57.20 49.41 -92.74
C VAL A 50 -57.01 47.90 -92.66
N ALA A 51 -57.30 47.16 -93.73
CA ALA A 51 -57.10 45.72 -93.77
C ALA A 51 -55.62 45.33 -93.59
N GLU A 52 -54.70 46.10 -94.14
CA GLU A 52 -53.26 45.88 -93.94
C GLU A 52 -52.82 46.20 -92.50
N ALA A 53 -53.40 47.23 -91.86
CA ALA A 53 -53.14 47.55 -90.46
C ALA A 53 -53.69 46.47 -89.51
N GLU A 54 -54.90 45.96 -89.76
CA GLU A 54 -55.50 44.85 -89.01
C GLU A 54 -54.66 43.58 -89.11
N LYS A 55 -54.23 43.20 -90.32
CA LYS A 55 -53.35 42.04 -90.52
C LYS A 55 -52.00 42.18 -89.80
N ASN A 56 -51.45 43.38 -89.74
CA ASN A 56 -50.21 43.66 -89.01
C ASN A 56 -50.40 43.60 -87.49
N LEU A 57 -51.58 43.95 -86.98
CA LEU A 57 -51.92 43.80 -85.56
C LEU A 57 -52.09 42.32 -85.20
N ASP A 58 -52.81 41.53 -86.01
CA ASP A 58 -52.98 40.10 -85.80
C ASP A 58 -51.62 39.36 -85.77
N PHE A 59 -50.70 39.74 -86.66
CA PHE A 59 -49.35 39.16 -86.67
C PHE A 59 -48.57 39.52 -85.40
N LYS A 60 -48.68 40.76 -84.92
CA LYS A 60 -48.04 41.18 -83.66
C LYS A 60 -48.65 40.47 -82.46
N GLU A 61 -49.97 40.34 -82.40
CA GLU A 61 -50.66 39.64 -81.33
C GLU A 61 -50.25 38.16 -81.28
N SER A 62 -50.17 37.50 -82.44
CA SER A 62 -49.64 36.14 -82.53
C SER A 62 -48.19 36.04 -82.05
N SER A 63 -47.33 36.99 -82.43
CA SER A 63 -45.94 37.02 -81.96
C SER A 63 -45.82 37.25 -80.45
N PHE A 64 -46.68 38.09 -79.86
CA PHE A 64 -46.70 38.31 -78.41
C PHE A 64 -47.20 37.07 -77.66
N ASN A 65 -48.24 36.40 -78.17
CA ASN A 65 -48.75 35.18 -77.56
C ASN A 65 -47.70 34.05 -77.54
N ILE A 66 -46.91 33.90 -78.61
CA ILE A 66 -45.81 32.93 -78.65
C ILE A 66 -44.73 33.30 -77.63
N SER A 67 -44.35 34.59 -77.54
CA SER A 67 -43.37 35.04 -76.55
C SER A 67 -43.86 34.85 -75.11
N GLU A 68 -45.14 35.10 -74.84
CA GLU A 68 -45.77 34.88 -73.54
C GLU A 68 -45.76 33.40 -73.18
N GLN A 69 -46.05 32.51 -74.14
CA GLN A 69 -46.02 31.06 -73.92
C GLN A 69 -44.60 30.56 -73.61
N CYS A 70 -43.58 31.03 -74.34
CA CYS A 70 -42.18 30.68 -74.02
C CYS A 70 -41.75 31.18 -72.63
N LEU A 71 -42.23 32.35 -72.19
CA LEU A 71 -41.95 32.85 -70.84
C LEU A 71 -42.65 32.01 -69.77
N LYS A 72 -43.90 31.60 -69.99
CA LYS A 72 -44.63 30.71 -69.07
C LYS A 72 -43.94 29.36 -68.94
N GLU A 73 -43.48 28.76 -70.03
CA GLU A 73 -42.72 27.51 -70.00
C GLU A 73 -41.40 27.67 -69.23
N LYS A 74 -40.72 28.81 -69.39
CA LYS A 74 -39.48 29.08 -68.65
C LYS A 74 -39.72 29.32 -67.16
N ILE A 75 -40.82 29.97 -66.79
CA ILE A 75 -41.22 30.14 -65.39
C ILE A 75 -41.53 28.77 -64.77
N ALA A 76 -42.33 27.94 -65.45
CA ALA A 76 -42.66 26.59 -64.97
C ALA A 76 -41.42 25.72 -64.76
N TYR A 77 -40.44 25.79 -65.67
CA TYR A 77 -39.16 25.09 -65.50
C TYR A 77 -38.36 25.58 -64.29
N LEU A 78 -38.35 26.89 -64.03
CA LEU A 78 -37.64 27.45 -62.89
C LEU A 78 -38.34 27.10 -61.57
N GLU A 79 -39.67 27.09 -61.55
CA GLU A 79 -40.46 26.65 -60.39
C GLU A 79 -40.19 25.18 -60.05
N ASP A 80 -40.24 24.28 -61.03
CA ASP A 80 -39.91 22.86 -60.87
C ASP A 80 -38.46 22.66 -60.37
N ARG A 81 -37.52 23.45 -60.91
CA ARG A 81 -36.12 23.41 -60.47
C ARG A 81 -35.93 23.87 -59.03
N ILE A 82 -36.67 24.89 -58.59
CA ILE A 82 -36.65 25.38 -57.21
C ILE A 82 -37.22 24.31 -56.27
N GLU A 83 -38.30 23.63 -56.68
CA GLU A 83 -38.91 22.56 -55.89
C GLU A 83 -37.94 21.38 -55.70
N VAL A 84 -37.27 20.93 -56.78
CA VAL A 84 -36.23 19.89 -56.71
C VAL A 84 -35.08 20.30 -55.80
N LEU A 85 -34.57 21.53 -55.93
CA LEU A 85 -33.49 22.02 -55.07
C LEU A 85 -33.93 22.11 -53.60
N GLY A 86 -35.19 22.46 -53.33
CA GLY A 86 -35.74 22.46 -51.97
C GLY A 86 -35.77 21.07 -51.33
N VAL A 87 -36.12 20.04 -52.10
CA VAL A 87 -36.08 18.63 -51.65
C VAL A 87 -34.64 18.18 -51.39
N GLU A 88 -33.69 18.55 -52.26
CA GLU A 88 -32.28 18.22 -52.06
C GLU A 88 -31.68 18.90 -50.81
N LEU A 89 -32.06 20.15 -50.55
CA LEU A 89 -31.58 20.92 -49.39
C LEU A 89 -32.12 20.34 -48.08
N THR A 90 -33.42 20.03 -48.03
CA THR A 90 -34.04 19.39 -46.86
C THR A 90 -33.46 18.00 -46.58
N ALA A 91 -33.13 17.22 -47.62
CA ALA A 91 -32.45 15.94 -47.45
C ALA A 91 -31.02 16.09 -46.88
N LYS A 92 -30.29 17.13 -47.32
CA LYS A 92 -28.95 17.47 -46.80
C LYS A 92 -29.01 17.94 -45.34
N ASP A 93 -30.00 18.75 -45.00
CA ASP A 93 -30.19 19.23 -43.62
C ASP A 93 -30.50 18.05 -42.68
N ALA A 94 -31.35 17.10 -43.10
CA ALA A 94 -31.63 15.89 -42.33
C ALA A 94 -30.39 14.98 -42.16
N GLU A 95 -29.53 14.89 -43.18
CA GLU A 95 -28.28 14.14 -43.10
C GLU A 95 -27.27 14.79 -42.14
N LEU A 96 -27.24 16.13 -42.11
CA LEU A 96 -26.37 16.91 -41.22
C LEU A 96 -26.84 16.85 -39.76
N GLU A 97 -28.16 16.90 -39.51
CA GLU A 97 -28.73 16.65 -38.18
C GLU A 97 -28.41 15.25 -37.67
N LYS A 98 -28.47 14.24 -38.53
CA LYS A 98 -28.08 12.88 -38.18
C LYS A 98 -26.60 12.78 -37.78
N GLN A 99 -25.71 13.39 -38.57
CA GLN A 99 -24.28 13.42 -38.23
C GLN A 99 -24.00 14.14 -36.92
N TYR A 100 -24.71 15.24 -36.65
CA TYR A 100 -24.59 15.96 -35.38
C TYR A 100 -25.04 15.10 -34.19
N LEU A 101 -26.13 14.34 -34.34
CA LEU A 101 -26.61 13.44 -33.30
C LEU A 101 -25.63 12.28 -33.05
N ASP A 102 -25.06 11.72 -34.12
CA ASP A 102 -24.06 10.65 -34.01
C ASP A 102 -22.77 11.14 -33.30
N LEU A 103 -22.32 12.36 -33.61
CA LEU A 103 -21.20 13.01 -32.92
C LEU A 103 -21.49 13.23 -31.43
N LYS A 104 -22.67 13.76 -31.10
CA LYS A 104 -23.06 14.01 -29.71
C LYS A 104 -23.19 12.74 -28.88
N ASN A 105 -23.64 11.64 -29.50
CA ASN A 105 -23.67 10.33 -28.87
C ASN A 105 -22.26 9.77 -28.64
N ALA A 106 -21.33 10.01 -29.58
CA ALA A 106 -19.93 9.61 -29.42
C ALA A 106 -19.22 10.42 -28.33
N GLU A 107 -19.48 11.73 -28.22
CA GLU A 107 -18.99 12.57 -27.11
C GLU A 107 -19.49 12.05 -25.76
N GLY A 108 -20.78 11.69 -25.64
CA GLY A 108 -21.31 11.10 -24.41
C GLY A 108 -20.68 9.75 -24.03
N GLN A 109 -20.28 8.93 -25.02
CA GLN A 109 -19.56 7.68 -24.76
C GLN A 109 -18.13 7.92 -24.26
N LEU A 110 -17.45 8.94 -24.80
CA LEU A 110 -16.12 9.33 -24.34
C LEU A 110 -16.15 9.88 -22.91
N ASP A 111 -17.16 10.67 -22.55
CA ASP A 111 -17.34 11.16 -21.17
C ASP A 111 -17.56 10.01 -20.16
N GLU A 112 -18.29 8.96 -20.55
CA GLU A 112 -18.46 7.75 -19.72
C GLU A 112 -17.15 6.95 -19.58
N GLU A 113 -16.38 6.80 -20.66
CA GLU A 113 -15.07 6.15 -20.63
C GLU A 113 -14.05 6.94 -19.79
N GLU A 114 -14.04 8.26 -19.88
CA GLU A 114 -13.15 9.13 -19.09
C GLU A 114 -13.47 9.05 -17.60
N SER A 115 -14.75 9.00 -17.23
CA SER A 115 -15.19 8.76 -15.85
C SER A 115 -14.72 7.41 -15.30
N LEU A 116 -14.77 6.35 -16.12
CA LEU A 116 -14.26 5.03 -15.77
C LEU A 116 -12.72 5.01 -15.61
N VAL A 117 -12.00 5.77 -16.44
CA VAL A 117 -10.54 5.90 -16.34
C VAL A 117 -10.17 6.61 -15.04
N VAL A 118 -10.84 7.71 -14.70
CA VAL A 118 -10.61 8.45 -13.44
C VAL A 118 -10.86 7.57 -12.21
N GLU A 119 -11.91 6.74 -12.23
CA GLU A 119 -12.19 5.81 -11.14
C GLU A 119 -11.10 4.72 -11.03
N LYS A 120 -10.59 4.22 -12.16
CA LYS A 120 -9.48 3.26 -12.16
C LYS A 120 -8.16 3.88 -11.70
N GLU A 121 -7.86 5.12 -12.08
CA GLU A 121 -6.69 5.85 -11.59
C GLU A 121 -6.77 6.05 -10.08
N ARG A 122 -7.94 6.40 -9.55
CA ARG A 122 -8.16 6.52 -8.10
C ARG A 122 -7.97 5.19 -7.36
N GLN A 123 -8.39 4.07 -7.95
CA GLN A 123 -8.14 2.74 -7.39
C GLN A 123 -6.66 2.36 -7.42
N ILE A 124 -5.95 2.68 -8.50
CA ILE A 124 -4.50 2.46 -8.62
C ILE A 124 -3.77 3.29 -7.56
N GLU A 125 -4.16 4.54 -7.34
CA GLU A 125 -3.55 5.42 -6.34
C GLU A 125 -3.75 4.89 -4.91
N LYS A 126 -4.95 4.36 -4.62
CA LYS A 126 -5.25 3.70 -3.35
C LYS A 126 -4.42 2.43 -3.12
N LEU A 127 -4.36 1.54 -4.11
CA LEU A 127 -3.56 0.32 -4.05
C LEU A 127 -2.05 0.64 -3.93
N THR A 128 -1.59 1.69 -4.61
CA THR A 128 -0.20 2.15 -4.52
C THR A 128 0.12 2.62 -3.10
N GLY A 129 -0.78 3.38 -2.47
CA GLY A 129 -0.65 3.80 -1.08
C GLY A 129 -0.62 2.63 -0.09
N GLU A 130 -1.47 1.63 -0.28
CA GLU A 130 -1.51 0.41 0.54
C GLU A 130 -0.21 -0.40 0.40
N ILE A 131 0.31 -0.58 -0.82
CA ILE A 131 1.59 -1.24 -1.08
C ILE A 131 2.74 -0.48 -0.40
N GLN A 132 2.74 0.85 -0.44
CA GLN A 132 3.76 1.67 0.21
C GLN A 132 3.73 1.56 1.74
N GLY A 133 2.52 1.46 2.32
CA GLY A 133 2.33 1.17 3.74
C GLY A 133 2.92 -0.20 4.12
N LEU A 134 2.55 -1.25 3.39
CA LEU A 134 3.07 -2.61 3.63
C LEU A 134 4.59 -2.70 3.48
N LEU A 135 5.17 -2.01 2.50
CA LEU A 135 6.63 -1.96 2.32
C LEU A 135 7.34 -1.27 3.49
N ASN A 136 6.73 -0.21 4.06
CA ASN A 136 7.28 0.44 5.25
C ASN A 136 7.17 -0.46 6.49
N ASP A 137 6.07 -1.20 6.63
CA ASP A 137 5.91 -2.16 7.73
C ASP A 137 6.91 -3.30 7.65
N ILE A 138 7.15 -3.83 6.45
CA ILE A 138 8.19 -4.86 6.21
C ILE A 138 9.57 -4.30 6.57
N ARG A 139 9.92 -3.09 6.10
CA ARG A 139 11.19 -2.45 6.45
C ARG A 139 11.35 -2.24 7.96
N GLN A 140 10.29 -1.84 8.67
CA GLN A 140 10.36 -1.70 10.12
C GLN A 140 10.52 -3.04 10.84
N ARG A 141 9.90 -4.12 10.34
CA ARG A 141 10.13 -5.47 10.87
C ARG A 141 11.56 -5.93 10.63
N ASP A 142 12.11 -5.70 9.44
CA ASP A 142 13.48 -6.08 9.09
C ASP A 142 14.51 -5.34 9.97
N VAL A 143 14.30 -4.04 10.22
CA VAL A 143 15.16 -3.28 11.14
C VAL A 143 15.09 -3.83 12.57
N LYS A 144 13.89 -4.14 13.07
CA LYS A 144 13.73 -4.73 14.42
C LYS A 144 14.32 -6.14 14.51
N LEU A 145 14.23 -6.93 13.44
CA LEU A 145 14.87 -8.25 13.36
C LEU A 145 16.39 -8.13 13.38
N LEU A 146 16.97 -7.20 12.60
CA LEU A 146 18.41 -6.94 12.60
C LEU A 146 18.92 -6.42 13.95
N GLU A 147 18.17 -5.55 14.62
CA GLU A 147 18.49 -5.08 15.98
C GLU A 147 18.41 -6.22 17.01
N GLY A 148 17.44 -7.12 16.87
CA GLY A 148 17.33 -8.33 17.70
C GLY A 148 18.47 -9.34 17.47
N GLU A 149 18.82 -9.60 16.22
CA GLU A 149 19.90 -10.53 15.84
C GLU A 149 21.27 -10.03 16.28
N THR A 150 21.52 -8.72 16.14
CA THR A 150 22.78 -8.11 16.60
C THR A 150 22.91 -8.12 18.12
N GLY A 151 21.82 -7.87 18.85
CA GLY A 151 21.77 -8.01 20.30
C GLY A 151 22.03 -9.45 20.77
N LEU A 152 21.38 -10.44 20.13
CA LEU A 152 21.55 -11.84 20.48
C LEU A 152 22.99 -12.33 20.20
N LYS A 153 23.58 -11.88 19.08
CA LYS A 153 24.95 -12.23 18.69
C LYS A 153 25.99 -11.70 19.68
N ALA A 154 25.83 -10.46 20.15
CA ALA A 154 26.72 -9.88 21.15
C ALA A 154 26.67 -10.64 22.49
N VAL A 155 25.47 -11.04 22.92
CA VAL A 155 25.29 -11.85 24.13
C VAL A 155 25.91 -13.24 23.98
N LEU A 156 25.74 -13.89 22.82
CA LEU A 156 26.34 -15.20 22.55
C LEU A 156 27.87 -15.12 22.51
N GLU A 157 28.47 -14.10 21.89
CA GLU A 157 29.92 -13.90 21.89
C GLU A 157 30.50 -13.66 23.30
N GLU A 158 29.78 -12.92 24.16
CA GLU A 158 30.19 -12.71 25.55
C GLU A 158 30.10 -14.02 26.37
N LYS A 159 29.04 -14.82 26.16
CA LYS A 159 28.87 -16.12 26.80
C LYS A 159 29.90 -17.14 26.33
N ASP A 160 30.23 -17.18 25.04
CA ASP A 160 31.28 -18.04 24.49
C ASP A 160 32.66 -17.64 25.04
N GLY A 161 32.92 -16.34 25.20
CA GLY A 161 34.11 -15.84 25.88
C GLY A 161 34.22 -16.29 27.35
N ALA A 162 33.10 -16.27 28.09
CA ALA A 162 33.05 -16.76 29.47
C ALA A 162 33.22 -18.28 29.56
N ILE A 163 32.57 -19.04 28.66
CA ILE A 163 32.71 -20.50 28.56
C ILE A 163 34.17 -20.88 28.24
N GLY A 164 34.83 -20.13 27.35
CA GLY A 164 36.25 -20.33 27.03
C GLY A 164 37.17 -20.15 28.24
N LYS A 165 36.93 -19.13 29.07
CA LYS A 165 37.68 -18.91 30.32
C LYS A 165 37.45 -20.03 31.33
N LEU A 166 36.19 -20.42 31.55
CA LEU A 166 35.84 -21.51 32.45
C LEU A 166 36.46 -22.84 32.00
N LYS A 167 36.44 -23.16 30.70
CA LYS A 167 37.10 -24.36 30.17
C LYS A 167 38.60 -24.37 30.45
N LYS A 168 39.26 -23.22 30.33
CA LYS A 168 40.70 -23.10 30.61
C LYS A 168 41.00 -23.28 32.10
N GLU A 169 40.20 -22.67 32.98
CA GLU A 169 40.33 -22.86 34.43
C GLU A 169 40.08 -24.31 34.85
N LEU A 170 39.11 -24.99 34.22
CA LEU A 170 38.80 -26.40 34.47
C LEU A 170 39.95 -27.33 34.05
N GLU A 171 40.60 -27.04 32.92
CA GLU A 171 41.78 -27.78 32.46
C GLU A 171 42.99 -27.55 33.38
N GLU A 172 43.21 -26.33 33.85
CA GLU A 172 44.26 -26.02 34.83
C GLU A 172 44.03 -26.72 36.18
N LEU A 173 42.77 -26.83 36.62
CA LEU A 173 42.41 -27.58 37.83
C LEU A 173 42.59 -29.09 37.66
N ARG A 174 42.21 -29.66 36.50
CA ARG A 174 42.46 -31.07 36.17
C ARG A 174 43.95 -31.42 36.21
N MET A 175 44.79 -30.57 35.63
CA MET A 175 46.24 -30.79 35.65
C MET A 175 46.82 -30.76 37.08
N LYS A 176 46.28 -29.89 37.95
CA LYS A 176 46.66 -29.84 39.37
C LYS A 176 46.15 -31.07 40.13
N GLU A 177 44.95 -31.55 39.85
CA GLU A 177 44.40 -32.78 40.45
C GLU A 177 45.25 -33.99 40.09
N GLU A 178 45.63 -34.14 38.83
CA GLU A 178 46.45 -35.26 38.36
C GLU A 178 47.85 -35.23 38.99
N SER A 179 48.47 -34.06 39.05
CA SER A 179 49.75 -33.88 39.76
C SER A 179 49.65 -34.19 41.25
N ALA A 180 48.51 -33.88 41.90
CA ALA A 180 48.29 -34.19 43.30
C ALA A 180 48.09 -35.70 43.52
N LYS A 181 47.35 -36.39 42.64
CA LYS A 181 47.18 -37.86 42.68
C LYS A 181 48.51 -38.59 42.60
N VAL A 182 49.36 -38.24 41.63
CA VAL A 182 50.69 -38.85 41.49
C VAL A 182 51.55 -38.63 42.75
N ALA A 183 51.45 -37.45 43.37
CA ALA A 183 52.18 -37.14 44.60
C ALA A 183 51.64 -37.89 45.83
N VAL A 184 50.35 -38.28 45.85
CA VAL A 184 49.75 -39.13 46.89
C VAL A 184 50.19 -40.58 46.69
N GLU A 185 50.11 -41.11 45.47
CA GLU A 185 50.54 -42.48 45.16
C GLU A 185 52.03 -42.72 45.47
N ASP A 186 52.89 -41.74 45.19
CA ASP A 186 54.32 -41.81 45.53
C ASP A 186 54.58 -41.83 47.04
N ARG A 187 53.76 -41.12 47.82
CA ARG A 187 53.84 -41.10 49.29
C ARG A 187 53.29 -42.37 49.92
N GLU A 188 52.17 -42.90 49.44
CA GLU A 188 51.61 -44.18 49.90
C GLU A 188 52.61 -45.33 49.67
N ARG A 189 53.29 -45.33 48.52
CA ARG A 189 54.35 -46.30 48.23
C ARG A 189 55.50 -46.22 49.23
N LYS A 190 55.99 -45.02 49.53
CA LYS A 190 57.05 -44.78 50.52
C LYS A 190 56.63 -45.21 51.93
N LEU A 191 55.39 -44.94 52.31
CA LEU A 191 54.84 -45.35 53.62
C LEU A 191 54.75 -46.88 53.72
N GLY A 192 54.36 -47.55 52.63
CA GLY A 192 54.37 -49.00 52.51
C GLY A 192 55.76 -49.61 52.66
N GLU A 193 56.77 -49.05 51.98
CA GLU A 193 58.17 -49.48 52.10
C GLU A 193 58.71 -49.32 53.54
N LEU A 194 58.36 -48.22 54.20
CA LEU A 194 58.78 -47.96 55.58
C LEU A 194 58.17 -48.97 56.56
N ASN A 195 56.89 -49.30 56.38
CA ASN A 195 56.18 -50.31 57.18
C ASN A 195 56.82 -51.70 57.04
N VAL A 196 57.13 -52.14 55.81
CA VAL A 196 57.79 -53.43 55.57
C VAL A 196 59.15 -53.50 56.30
N ARG A 197 59.90 -52.40 56.29
CA ARG A 197 61.19 -52.28 56.99
C ARG A 197 61.05 -52.31 58.52
N ILE A 198 59.98 -51.74 59.08
CA ILE A 198 59.70 -51.80 60.53
C ILE A 198 59.39 -53.24 60.94
N VAL A 199 58.51 -53.93 60.21
CA VAL A 199 58.16 -55.34 60.46
C VAL A 199 59.40 -56.25 60.38
N SER A 200 60.26 -56.04 59.38
CA SER A 200 61.51 -56.78 59.26
C SER A 200 62.45 -56.56 60.47
N ASN A 201 62.50 -55.35 61.02
CA ASN A 201 63.31 -55.07 62.21
C ASN A 201 62.72 -55.74 63.46
N GLU A 202 61.40 -55.82 63.59
CA GLU A 202 60.73 -56.53 64.71
C GLU A 202 61.05 -58.02 64.70
N GLU A 203 61.09 -58.66 63.52
CA GLU A 203 61.50 -60.05 63.40
C GLU A 203 62.97 -60.27 63.79
N ILE A 204 63.86 -59.35 63.43
CA ILE A 204 65.29 -59.41 63.79
C ILE A 204 65.47 -59.26 65.31
N ILE A 205 64.78 -58.29 65.92
CA ILE A 205 64.78 -58.06 67.37
C ILE A 205 64.33 -59.34 68.09
N LYS A 206 63.21 -59.93 67.67
CA LYS A 206 62.69 -61.17 68.28
C LYS A 206 63.70 -62.33 68.21
N LYS A 207 64.35 -62.52 67.07
CA LYS A 207 65.41 -63.54 66.91
C LYS A 207 66.61 -63.29 67.83
N LEU A 208 67.00 -62.03 68.01
CA LEU A 208 68.10 -61.65 68.91
C LEU A 208 67.71 -61.84 70.38
N GLU A 209 66.48 -61.52 70.77
CA GLU A 209 65.94 -61.76 72.12
C GLU A 209 65.91 -63.25 72.47
N ASP A 210 65.42 -64.09 71.56
CA ASP A 210 65.37 -65.54 71.74
C ASP A 210 66.79 -66.11 71.88
N SER A 211 67.73 -65.69 71.03
CA SER A 211 69.14 -66.11 71.09
C SER A 211 69.83 -65.66 72.39
N LEU A 212 69.54 -64.45 72.87
CA LEU A 212 70.06 -63.94 74.14
C LEU A 212 69.50 -64.73 75.32
N LYS A 213 68.21 -65.07 75.30
CA LYS A 213 67.54 -65.87 76.33
C LYS A 213 68.14 -67.27 76.42
N ASP A 214 68.43 -67.90 75.28
CA ASP A 214 69.03 -69.22 75.26
C ASP A 214 70.51 -69.20 75.71
N ALA A 215 71.28 -68.18 75.31
CA ALA A 215 72.65 -68.00 75.80
C ALA A 215 72.71 -67.82 77.33
N LYS A 216 71.81 -67.00 77.90
CA LYS A 216 71.70 -66.79 79.36
C LYS A 216 71.29 -68.05 80.13
N LYS A 217 70.42 -68.88 79.56
CA LYS A 217 70.09 -70.19 80.17
C LYS A 217 71.33 -71.10 80.22
N VAL A 218 72.12 -71.15 79.15
CA VAL A 218 73.33 -71.99 79.10
C VAL A 218 74.37 -71.49 80.11
N GLU A 219 74.58 -70.18 80.20
CA GLU A 219 75.42 -69.55 81.23
C GLU A 219 74.98 -69.95 82.64
N GLN A 220 73.69 -69.80 82.98
CA GLN A 220 73.15 -70.19 84.30
C GLN A 220 73.40 -71.67 84.62
N THR A 221 73.20 -72.57 83.64
CA THR A 221 73.45 -74.00 83.87
C THR A 221 74.94 -74.31 84.09
N LEU A 222 75.84 -73.55 83.48
CA LEU A 222 77.28 -73.69 83.69
C LEU A 222 77.70 -73.13 85.04
N GLU A 223 77.13 -72.00 85.49
CA GLU A 223 77.38 -71.45 86.83
C GLU A 223 76.94 -72.41 87.93
N GLU A 224 75.76 -73.02 87.80
CA GLU A 224 75.27 -74.03 88.74
C GLU A 224 76.18 -75.27 88.76
N ALA A 225 76.68 -75.69 87.59
CA ALA A 225 77.64 -76.79 87.48
C ALA A 225 79.01 -76.45 88.11
N ILE A 226 79.49 -75.21 87.97
CA ILE A 226 80.72 -74.74 88.63
C ILE A 226 80.53 -74.73 90.14
N LYS A 227 79.46 -74.15 90.68
CA LYS A 227 79.17 -74.13 92.13
C LYS A 227 79.14 -75.54 92.73
N ALA A 228 78.55 -76.50 92.02
CA ALA A 228 78.55 -77.90 92.45
C ALA A 228 79.96 -78.53 92.46
N LYS A 229 80.82 -78.16 91.49
CA LYS A 229 82.20 -78.64 91.37
C LYS A 229 83.14 -77.99 92.37
N GLU A 230 83.02 -76.69 92.62
CA GLU A 230 83.75 -75.94 93.65
C GLU A 230 83.46 -76.51 95.03
N LYS A 231 82.19 -76.77 95.35
CA LYS A 231 81.82 -77.46 96.60
C LYS A 231 82.47 -78.85 96.72
N SER A 232 82.48 -79.62 95.63
CA SER A 232 83.17 -80.91 95.59
C SER A 232 84.69 -80.78 95.72
N LEU A 233 85.29 -79.67 95.26
CA LEU A 233 86.71 -79.37 95.40
C LEU A 233 87.02 -79.02 96.86
N GLU A 234 86.26 -78.12 97.50
CA GLU A 234 86.41 -77.75 98.92
C GLU A 234 86.32 -78.97 99.85
N GLU A 235 85.36 -79.87 99.61
CA GLU A 235 85.23 -81.13 100.35
C GLU A 235 86.50 -82.00 100.22
N LYS A 236 87.12 -82.02 99.03
CA LYS A 236 88.33 -82.80 98.75
C LYS A 236 89.60 -82.13 99.29
N GLU A 237 89.71 -80.82 99.22
CA GLU A 237 90.78 -80.03 99.87
C GLU A 237 90.75 -80.23 101.38
N SER A 238 89.57 -80.21 102.00
CA SER A 238 89.39 -80.51 103.43
C SER A 238 89.83 -81.93 103.79
N LEU A 239 89.53 -82.91 102.94
CA LEU A 239 90.01 -84.30 103.08
C LEU A 239 91.52 -84.42 102.92
N LEU A 240 92.11 -83.74 101.92
CA LEU A 240 93.57 -83.70 101.71
C LEU A 240 94.28 -83.04 102.89
N ALA A 241 93.75 -81.94 103.43
CA ALA A 241 94.28 -81.27 104.60
C ALA A 241 94.27 -82.18 105.85
N LYS A 242 93.20 -82.96 106.05
CA LYS A 242 93.14 -83.98 107.11
C LYS A 242 94.19 -85.07 106.92
N ILE A 243 94.35 -85.60 105.70
CA ILE A 243 95.36 -86.62 105.39
C ILE A 243 96.79 -86.06 105.59
N GLN A 244 97.05 -84.80 105.22
CA GLN A 244 98.33 -84.12 105.46
C GLN A 244 98.61 -83.89 106.96
N ASP A 245 97.58 -83.60 107.75
CA ASP A 245 97.70 -83.41 109.21
C ASP A 245 97.92 -84.74 109.95
N ASP A 246 97.23 -85.81 109.53
CA ASP A 246 97.43 -87.18 110.02
C ASP A 246 98.86 -87.70 109.70
N LEU A 247 99.41 -87.33 108.54
CA LEU A 247 100.80 -87.65 108.15
C LEU A 247 101.86 -86.89 108.96
N LYS A 248 101.57 -85.66 109.43
CA LYS A 248 102.48 -84.90 110.31
C LYS A 248 102.52 -85.43 111.74
N ASN A 249 101.45 -86.10 112.19
CA ASN A 249 101.27 -86.55 113.57
C ASN A 249 101.62 -88.04 113.81
N SER A 250 102.05 -88.79 112.78
CA SER A 250 102.46 -90.20 112.89
C SER A 250 103.97 -90.38 112.61
N SER A 251 104.72 -90.92 113.57
CA SER A 251 106.18 -91.08 113.51
C SER A 251 106.67 -92.30 112.71
N ALA A 252 105.88 -92.82 111.76
CA ALA A 252 106.28 -93.86 110.82
C ALA A 252 105.55 -93.71 109.48
N GLY A 253 106.04 -92.84 108.61
CA GLY A 253 105.52 -92.71 107.24
C GLY A 253 105.93 -93.93 106.39
N SER A 254 104.97 -94.81 106.10
CA SER A 254 105.18 -95.88 105.12
C SER A 254 105.07 -95.31 103.70
N GLU A 255 105.87 -95.83 102.77
CA GLU A 255 105.93 -95.40 101.37
C GLU A 255 104.56 -95.47 100.66
N GLN A 256 103.64 -96.32 101.16
CA GLN A 256 102.25 -96.42 100.68
C GLN A 256 101.40 -95.18 100.96
N GLN A 257 101.62 -94.45 102.06
CA GLN A 257 100.85 -93.25 102.39
C GLN A 257 101.26 -92.04 101.54
N MET A 258 102.54 -91.94 101.16
CA MET A 258 103.04 -90.90 100.24
C MET A 258 102.54 -91.08 98.80
N VAL A 259 102.37 -92.33 98.35
CA VAL A 259 101.77 -92.64 97.03
C VAL A 259 100.28 -92.27 97.01
N LEU A 260 99.54 -92.54 98.09
CA LEU A 260 98.13 -92.16 98.20
C LEU A 260 97.93 -90.64 98.19
N LEU A 261 98.82 -89.90 98.85
CA LEU A 261 98.80 -88.43 98.86
C LEU A 261 99.02 -87.85 97.45
N ARG A 262 100.05 -88.30 96.73
CA ARG A 262 100.31 -87.87 95.34
C ARG A 262 99.16 -88.21 94.40
N SER A 263 98.51 -89.36 94.59
CA SER A 263 97.32 -89.73 93.82
C SER A 263 96.15 -88.77 94.08
N LYS A 264 95.96 -88.33 95.33
CA LYS A 264 94.90 -87.38 95.70
C LYS A 264 95.22 -85.96 95.27
N GLU A 265 96.48 -85.55 95.31
CA GLU A 265 96.94 -84.27 94.74
C GLU A 265 96.71 -84.22 93.22
N SER A 266 97.00 -85.31 92.49
CA SER A 266 96.70 -85.39 91.06
C SER A 266 95.20 -85.38 90.74
N GLU A 267 94.36 -86.03 91.56
CA GLU A 267 92.90 -85.94 91.45
C GLU A 267 92.39 -84.51 91.70
N LEU A 268 93.03 -83.77 92.63
CA LEU A 268 92.69 -82.37 92.93
C LEU A 268 93.06 -81.45 91.76
N GLU A 269 94.27 -81.56 91.22
CA GLU A 269 94.72 -80.81 90.04
C GLU A 269 93.81 -81.05 88.82
N GLN A 270 93.37 -82.30 88.62
CA GLN A 270 92.43 -82.62 87.55
C GLN A 270 91.06 -81.95 87.76
N LYS A 271 90.58 -81.86 89.01
CA LYS A 271 89.33 -81.17 89.34
C LYS A 271 89.44 -79.65 89.23
N GLN A 272 90.60 -79.09 89.59
CA GLN A 272 90.91 -77.68 89.39
C GLN A 272 90.88 -77.32 87.90
N HIS A 273 91.51 -78.12 87.05
CA HIS A 273 91.43 -77.93 85.60
C HIS A 273 90.01 -78.08 85.03
N GLU A 274 89.18 -78.97 85.57
CA GLU A 274 87.75 -79.05 85.19
C GLU A 274 86.99 -77.76 85.52
N VAL A 275 87.26 -77.14 86.67
CA VAL A 275 86.67 -75.85 87.08
C VAL A 275 87.16 -74.72 86.19
N GLU A 276 88.47 -74.60 85.96
CA GLU A 276 89.06 -73.59 85.08
C GLU A 276 88.55 -73.68 83.63
N ALA A 277 88.41 -74.91 83.10
CA ALA A 277 87.85 -75.13 81.77
C ALA A 277 86.38 -74.69 81.68
N LYS A 278 85.61 -74.87 82.75
CA LYS A 278 84.20 -74.41 82.83
C LYS A 278 84.10 -72.89 83.02
N GLN A 279 84.98 -72.28 83.81
CA GLN A 279 85.09 -70.83 83.95
C GLN A 279 85.46 -70.16 82.61
N PHE A 280 86.34 -70.76 81.82
CA PHE A 280 86.64 -70.31 80.46
C PHE A 280 85.43 -70.40 79.51
N GLN A 281 84.61 -71.45 79.65
CA GLN A 281 83.35 -71.57 78.89
C GLN A 281 82.35 -70.47 79.25
N ILE A 282 82.22 -70.11 80.53
CA ILE A 282 81.39 -68.99 80.98
C ILE A 282 81.91 -67.68 80.42
N SER A 283 83.21 -67.39 80.53
CA SER A 283 83.78 -66.15 80.01
C SER A 283 83.55 -65.96 78.50
N ASN A 284 83.62 -67.04 77.70
CA ASN A 284 83.27 -66.99 76.28
C ASN A 284 81.77 -66.76 76.04
N LEU A 285 80.90 -67.31 76.90
CA LEU A 285 79.45 -67.07 76.82
C LEU A 285 79.09 -65.64 77.26
N GLU A 286 79.70 -65.10 78.31
CA GLU A 286 79.58 -63.69 78.72
C GLU A 286 79.96 -62.75 77.56
N SER A 287 81.05 -63.04 76.83
CA SER A 287 81.43 -62.30 75.62
C SER A 287 80.39 -62.45 74.50
N THR A 288 79.76 -63.62 74.38
CA THR A 288 78.69 -63.85 73.38
C THR A 288 77.41 -63.09 73.75
N ILE A 289 77.03 -63.09 75.03
CA ILE A 289 75.86 -62.39 75.59
C ILE A 289 76.03 -60.88 75.47
N THR A 290 77.20 -60.34 75.77
CA THR A 290 77.50 -58.90 75.58
C THR A 290 77.41 -58.49 74.11
N ASN A 291 77.94 -59.30 73.19
CA ASN A 291 77.82 -59.05 71.75
C ASN A 291 76.37 -59.14 71.24
N LEU A 292 75.59 -60.12 71.71
CA LEU A 292 74.16 -60.24 71.37
C LEU A 292 73.34 -59.08 71.94
N THR A 293 73.64 -58.65 73.16
CA THR A 293 72.98 -57.48 73.80
C THR A 293 73.24 -56.20 73.00
N LYS A 294 74.48 -55.98 72.57
CA LYS A 294 74.84 -54.83 71.72
C LYS A 294 74.09 -54.83 70.38
N LYS A 295 74.03 -55.99 69.71
CA LYS A 295 73.28 -56.14 68.45
C LYS A 295 71.78 -55.89 68.63
N LEU A 296 71.22 -56.33 69.76
CA LEU A 296 69.82 -56.09 70.10
C LEU A 296 69.56 -54.59 70.32
N GLU A 297 70.42 -53.89 71.06
CA GLU A 297 70.32 -52.45 71.27
C GLU A 297 70.42 -51.65 69.96
N GLU A 298 71.32 -52.05 69.05
CA GLU A 298 71.44 -51.44 67.72
C GLU A 298 70.18 -51.66 66.87
N ALA A 299 69.61 -52.87 66.88
CA ALA A 299 68.37 -53.18 66.15
C ALA A 299 67.15 -52.44 66.72
N VAL A 300 67.05 -52.30 68.05
CA VAL A 300 65.98 -51.53 68.72
C VAL A 300 66.09 -50.04 68.36
N LYS A 301 67.29 -49.46 68.38
CA LYS A 301 67.52 -48.07 67.97
C LYS A 301 67.12 -47.80 66.52
N ASP A 302 67.46 -48.71 65.60
CA ASP A 302 67.08 -48.59 64.19
C ASP A 302 65.55 -48.67 64.00
N ARG A 303 64.85 -49.53 64.78
CA ARG A 303 63.38 -49.54 64.79
C ARG A 303 62.78 -48.22 65.30
N GLU A 304 63.31 -47.69 66.40
CA GLU A 304 62.83 -46.43 66.98
C GLU A 304 63.02 -45.23 66.04
N ALA A 305 64.16 -45.18 65.33
CA ALA A 305 64.42 -44.16 64.31
C ALA A 305 63.41 -44.23 63.14
N ARG A 306 63.10 -45.43 62.63
CA ARG A 306 62.12 -45.62 61.55
C ARG A 306 60.68 -45.31 62.01
N LEU A 307 60.32 -45.64 63.24
CA LEU A 307 59.02 -45.28 63.82
C LEU A 307 58.88 -43.75 63.99
N ALA A 308 59.96 -43.05 64.33
CA ALA A 308 59.96 -41.59 64.38
C ALA A 308 59.76 -40.96 62.99
N GLU A 309 60.41 -41.52 61.95
CA GLU A 309 60.24 -41.08 60.56
C GLU A 309 58.80 -41.30 60.04
N GLN A 310 58.19 -42.44 60.38
CA GLN A 310 56.78 -42.72 60.08
C GLN A 310 55.83 -41.72 60.76
N ARG A 311 56.06 -41.42 62.04
CA ARG A 311 55.25 -40.45 62.79
C ARG A 311 55.36 -39.04 62.21
N ALA A 312 56.56 -38.61 61.83
CA ALA A 312 56.78 -37.32 61.20
C ALA A 312 56.08 -37.19 59.84
N SER A 313 56.07 -38.26 59.03
CA SER A 313 55.31 -38.29 57.77
C SER A 313 53.79 -38.20 57.99
N LEU A 314 53.26 -38.93 58.98
CA LEU A 314 51.83 -38.87 59.34
C LEU A 314 51.41 -37.49 59.86
N GLU A 315 52.24 -36.84 60.68
CA GLU A 315 51.98 -35.47 61.17
C GLU A 315 52.00 -34.42 60.04
N PHE A 316 52.83 -34.61 59.02
CA PHE A 316 52.84 -33.76 57.85
C PHE A 316 51.56 -33.92 57.02
N GLU A 317 51.09 -35.16 56.84
CA GLU A 317 49.84 -35.45 56.14
C GLU A 317 48.60 -34.91 56.87
N THR A 318 48.54 -35.04 58.20
CA THR A 318 47.42 -34.48 58.98
C THR A 318 47.37 -32.95 58.87
N LYS A 319 48.51 -32.26 58.95
CA LYS A 319 48.58 -30.81 58.71
C LYS A 319 48.20 -30.42 57.29
N SER A 320 48.70 -31.15 56.28
CA SER A 320 48.35 -30.87 54.88
C SER A 320 46.86 -31.07 54.60
N LYS A 321 46.22 -32.05 55.26
CA LYS A 321 44.78 -32.28 55.19
C LYS A 321 43.99 -31.18 55.88
N GLU A 322 44.45 -30.73 57.04
CA GLU A 322 43.85 -29.62 57.79
C GLU A 322 43.91 -28.31 56.99
N ASP A 323 45.04 -28.00 56.34
CA ASP A 323 45.18 -26.84 55.45
C ASP A 323 44.25 -26.91 54.24
N LEU A 324 44.06 -28.10 53.65
CA LEU A 324 43.12 -28.30 52.54
C LEU A 324 41.67 -28.14 52.98
N LEU A 325 41.29 -28.69 54.14
CA LEU A 325 39.95 -28.52 54.71
C LEU A 325 39.65 -27.05 55.00
N ASN A 326 40.62 -26.30 55.54
CA ASN A 326 40.48 -24.86 55.77
C ASN A 326 40.33 -24.07 54.46
N LYS A 327 41.06 -24.44 53.39
CA LYS A 327 40.88 -23.83 52.06
C LYS A 327 39.50 -24.13 51.48
N LEU A 328 39.00 -25.35 51.67
CA LEU A 328 37.68 -25.77 51.19
C LEU A 328 36.57 -25.00 51.91
N ALA A 329 36.66 -24.88 53.24
CA ALA A 329 35.74 -24.08 54.04
C ALA A 329 35.74 -22.60 53.62
N ASN A 330 36.92 -22.02 53.36
CA ASN A 330 37.00 -20.64 52.87
C ASN A 330 36.36 -20.49 51.48
N TYR A 331 36.58 -21.44 50.57
CA TYR A 331 35.95 -21.43 49.24
C TYR A 331 34.41 -21.54 49.33
N GLU A 332 33.88 -22.39 50.20
CA GLU A 332 32.44 -22.50 50.46
C GLU A 332 31.87 -21.18 51.00
N THR A 333 32.57 -20.50 51.92
CA THR A 333 32.12 -19.18 52.41
C THR A 333 32.16 -18.11 51.32
N GLU A 334 33.12 -18.18 50.39
CA GLU A 334 33.25 -17.23 49.29
C GLU A 334 32.17 -17.44 48.22
N GLN A 335 31.75 -18.69 47.98
CA GLN A 335 30.60 -19.00 47.12
C GLN A 335 29.29 -18.54 47.75
N LEU A 336 29.11 -18.76 49.06
CA LEU A 336 27.93 -18.26 49.77
C LEU A 336 27.81 -16.73 49.71
N ALA A 337 28.94 -16.02 49.72
CA ALA A 337 28.97 -14.57 49.54
C ALA A 337 28.61 -14.13 48.10
N LYS A 338 29.00 -14.91 47.09
CA LYS A 338 28.61 -14.68 45.69
C LYS A 338 27.13 -14.94 45.45
N ASP A 339 26.57 -15.99 46.04
CA ASP A 339 25.12 -16.28 45.96
C ASP A 339 24.31 -15.15 46.58
N LYS A 340 24.79 -14.59 47.71
CA LYS A 340 24.16 -13.43 48.34
C LYS A 340 24.21 -12.16 47.46
N LEU A 341 25.30 -11.95 46.73
CA LEU A 341 25.41 -10.86 45.75
C LEU A 341 24.49 -11.06 44.54
N LEU A 342 24.23 -12.31 44.13
CA LEU A 342 23.25 -12.61 43.09
C LEU A 342 21.82 -12.30 43.56
N GLU A 343 21.48 -12.69 44.79
CA GLU A 343 20.20 -12.31 45.42
C GLU A 343 20.00 -10.79 45.49
N ASP A 344 21.03 -10.04 45.90
CA ASP A 344 20.99 -8.57 45.94
C ASP A 344 20.80 -7.96 44.54
N ASN A 345 21.39 -8.56 43.51
CA ASN A 345 21.20 -8.13 42.12
C ASN A 345 19.79 -8.44 41.60
N ASP A 346 19.19 -9.57 41.96
CA ASP A 346 17.81 -9.90 41.60
C ASP A 346 16.79 -8.96 42.26
N VAL A 347 17.06 -8.53 43.49
CA VAL A 347 16.28 -7.47 44.16
C VAL A 347 16.41 -6.13 43.41
N LEU A 348 17.60 -5.79 42.92
CA LEU A 348 17.82 -4.59 42.13
C LEU A 348 17.11 -4.65 40.77
N ILE A 349 17.14 -5.80 40.09
CA ILE A 349 16.40 -6.02 38.83
C ILE A 349 14.90 -5.86 39.07
N SER A 350 14.39 -6.44 40.16
CA SER A 350 12.99 -6.28 40.55
C SER A 350 12.63 -4.81 40.80
N SER A 351 13.50 -4.06 41.49
CA SER A 351 13.35 -2.61 41.68
C SER A 351 13.33 -1.82 40.37
N LEU A 352 14.17 -2.19 39.41
CA LEU A 352 14.22 -1.55 38.10
C LEU A 352 12.98 -1.88 37.26
N GLN A 353 12.48 -3.10 37.33
CA GLN A 353 11.21 -3.50 36.72
C GLN A 353 10.03 -2.71 37.29
N THR A 354 9.99 -2.46 38.60
CA THR A 354 8.95 -1.60 39.21
C THR A 354 9.03 -0.17 38.69
N LYS A 355 10.24 0.41 38.60
CA LYS A 355 10.42 1.76 38.02
C LYS A 355 10.04 1.83 36.55
N LEU A 356 10.29 0.76 35.79
CA LEU A 356 9.92 0.68 34.38
C LEU A 356 8.40 0.64 34.23
N LYS A 357 7.70 -0.09 35.11
CA LYS A 357 6.24 -0.10 35.21
C LYS A 357 5.68 1.27 35.59
N ASP A 358 6.30 1.98 36.53
CA ASP A 358 5.90 3.35 36.89
C ASP A 358 6.09 4.34 35.72
N LEU A 359 7.17 4.18 34.95
CA LEU A 359 7.42 4.96 33.73
C LEU A 359 6.41 4.64 32.62
N GLU A 360 5.99 3.39 32.48
CA GLU A 360 4.93 2.98 31.56
C GLU A 360 3.59 3.60 31.93
N VAL A 361 3.26 3.65 33.23
CA VAL A 361 2.07 4.34 33.73
C VAL A 361 2.14 5.84 33.46
N ALA A 362 3.31 6.47 33.68
CA ALA A 362 3.51 7.88 33.35
C ALA A 362 3.39 8.15 31.84
N LYS A 363 3.90 7.24 31.00
CA LYS A 363 3.76 7.30 29.54
C LYS A 363 2.29 7.20 29.12
N ALA A 364 1.53 6.30 29.72
CA ALA A 364 0.09 6.18 29.46
C ALA A 364 -0.67 7.47 29.84
N SER A 365 -0.31 8.10 30.96
CA SER A 365 -0.87 9.40 31.36
C SER A 365 -0.58 10.51 30.33
N VAL A 366 0.63 10.58 29.78
CA VAL A 366 0.98 11.58 28.76
C VAL A 366 0.25 11.33 27.44
N VAL A 367 0.07 10.06 27.05
CA VAL A 367 -0.73 9.70 25.87
C VAL A 367 -2.18 10.13 26.06
N GLN A 368 -2.74 9.96 27.25
CA GLN A 368 -4.09 10.38 27.57
C GLN A 368 -4.26 11.91 27.58
N GLU A 369 -3.26 12.66 28.08
CA GLU A 369 -3.23 14.12 27.94
C GLU A 369 -3.16 14.58 26.47
N LEU A 370 -2.42 13.85 25.62
CA LEU A 370 -2.38 14.11 24.18
C LEU A 370 -3.72 13.82 23.49
N GLU A 371 -4.43 12.75 23.88
CA GLU A 371 -5.78 12.48 23.39
C GLU A 371 -6.77 13.55 23.81
N ASP A 372 -6.70 14.03 25.06
CA ASP A 372 -7.56 15.09 25.57
C ASP A 372 -7.28 16.43 24.88
N THR A 373 -6.02 16.75 24.57
CA THR A 373 -5.70 17.93 23.76
C THR A 373 -6.22 17.80 22.33
N THR A 374 -6.16 16.60 21.75
CA THR A 374 -6.71 16.33 20.41
C THR A 374 -8.23 16.52 20.38
N LYS A 375 -8.95 16.07 21.41
CA LYS A 375 -10.38 16.34 21.57
C LYS A 375 -10.70 17.83 21.69
N ARG A 376 -9.89 18.59 22.45
CA ARG A 376 -10.05 20.06 22.54
C ARG A 376 -9.81 20.77 21.21
N PHE A 377 -8.92 20.25 20.36
CA PHE A 377 -8.74 20.77 19.00
C PHE A 377 -9.96 20.47 18.11
N ALA A 378 -10.52 19.25 18.20
CA ALA A 378 -11.75 18.89 17.49
C ALA A 378 -12.95 19.77 17.91
N ASP A 379 -13.09 20.05 19.20
CA ASP A 379 -14.11 20.98 19.72
C ASP A 379 -13.89 22.42 19.19
N ARG A 380 -12.63 22.85 19.07
CA ARG A 380 -12.29 24.16 18.52
C ARG A 380 -12.58 24.26 17.02
N ASP A 381 -12.33 23.20 16.26
CA ASP A 381 -12.64 23.12 14.83
C ASP A 381 -14.16 23.09 14.59
N SER A 382 -14.91 22.42 15.47
CA SER A 382 -16.38 22.47 15.49
C SER A 382 -16.91 23.89 15.77
N ALA A 383 -16.30 24.61 16.72
CA ALA A 383 -16.64 26.01 16.98
C ALA A 383 -16.32 26.93 15.79
N LEU A 384 -15.20 26.69 15.10
CA LEU A 384 -14.82 27.40 13.87
C LEU A 384 -15.79 27.16 12.72
N ARG A 385 -16.31 25.92 12.55
CA ARG A 385 -17.36 25.63 11.57
C ARG A 385 -18.63 26.42 11.85
N LYS A 386 -19.10 26.43 13.10
CA LYS A 386 -20.29 27.22 13.50
C LYS A 386 -20.10 28.72 13.24
N LEU A 387 -18.92 29.25 13.54
CA LEU A 387 -18.61 30.67 13.29
C LEU A 387 -18.55 30.98 11.77
N ASN A 388 -18.13 30.01 10.96
CA ASN A 388 -18.12 30.13 9.51
C ASN A 388 -19.53 30.01 8.90
N GLU A 389 -20.40 29.17 9.47
CA GLU A 389 -21.83 29.08 9.14
C GLU A 389 -22.56 30.38 9.51
N GLU A 390 -22.28 30.97 10.67
CA GLU A 390 -22.79 32.29 11.06
C GLU A 390 -22.32 33.39 10.11
N ARG A 391 -21.05 33.35 9.68
CA ARG A 391 -20.49 34.29 8.69
C ARG A 391 -21.15 34.14 7.32
N MET A 392 -21.40 32.91 6.87
CA MET A 392 -22.15 32.60 5.64
C MET A 392 -23.56 33.19 5.70
N HIS A 393 -24.28 32.94 6.80
CA HIS A 393 -25.64 33.43 6.99
C HIS A 393 -25.70 34.97 7.05
N LEU A 394 -24.73 35.62 7.71
CA LEU A 394 -24.60 37.09 7.70
C LEU A 394 -24.29 37.64 6.31
N SER A 395 -23.46 36.94 5.52
CA SER A 395 -23.17 37.32 4.13
C SER A 395 -24.41 37.22 3.25
N GLU A 396 -25.23 36.18 3.44
CA GLU A 396 -26.48 35.97 2.70
C GLU A 396 -27.53 37.04 3.07
N GLN A 397 -27.61 37.44 4.34
CA GLN A 397 -28.42 38.57 4.77
C GLN A 397 -27.94 39.91 4.19
N LEU A 398 -26.62 40.14 4.10
CA LEU A 398 -26.06 41.31 3.44
C LEU A 398 -26.36 41.31 1.94
N GLU A 399 -26.33 40.17 1.26
CA GLU A 399 -26.68 40.09 -0.15
C GLU A 399 -28.18 40.32 -0.38
N LYS A 400 -29.03 39.81 0.51
CA LYS A 400 -30.48 40.05 0.46
C LYS A 400 -30.80 41.54 0.62
N THR A 401 -30.20 42.21 1.60
CA THR A 401 -30.35 43.67 1.78
C THR A 401 -29.75 44.46 0.61
N ARG A 402 -28.68 43.96 -0.02
CA ARG A 402 -28.11 44.53 -1.25
C ARG A 402 -29.06 44.40 -2.45
N LYS A 403 -29.78 43.28 -2.58
CA LYS A 403 -30.81 43.08 -3.62
C LYS A 403 -32.05 43.95 -3.37
N GLU A 404 -32.46 44.08 -2.12
CA GLU A 404 -33.58 44.96 -1.72
C GLU A 404 -33.25 46.44 -1.93
N SER A 405 -32.02 46.87 -1.62
CA SER A 405 -31.56 48.23 -1.91
C SER A 405 -31.39 48.47 -3.42
N ALA A 406 -30.91 47.49 -4.19
CA ALA A 406 -30.84 47.58 -5.64
C ALA A 406 -32.23 47.70 -6.29
N SER A 407 -33.24 46.97 -5.80
CA SER A 407 -34.62 47.11 -6.29
C SER A 407 -35.22 48.48 -5.91
N ALA A 408 -34.92 48.99 -4.71
CA ALA A 408 -35.32 50.32 -4.29
C ALA A 408 -34.66 51.43 -5.16
N ILE A 409 -33.40 51.26 -5.54
CA ILE A 409 -32.69 52.15 -6.46
C ILE A 409 -33.33 52.10 -7.85
N ALA A 410 -33.61 50.91 -8.40
CA ALA A 410 -34.28 50.76 -9.70
C ALA A 410 -35.66 51.43 -9.71
N LEU A 411 -36.42 51.34 -8.61
CA LEU A 411 -37.72 51.99 -8.47
C LEU A 411 -37.61 53.52 -8.36
N LEU A 412 -36.53 54.03 -7.76
CA LEU A 412 -36.22 55.46 -7.73
C LEU A 412 -35.76 55.96 -9.11
N GLU A 413 -34.97 55.18 -9.85
CA GLU A 413 -34.56 55.48 -11.23
C GLU A 413 -35.76 55.50 -12.17
N GLU A 414 -36.69 54.55 -12.04
CA GLU A 414 -37.93 54.54 -12.82
C GLU A 414 -38.82 55.74 -12.48
N ARG A 415 -38.93 56.11 -11.20
CA ARG A 415 -39.61 57.35 -10.78
C ARG A 415 -38.94 58.59 -11.36
N LEU A 416 -37.60 58.63 -11.39
CA LEU A 416 -36.84 59.75 -11.93
C LEU A 416 -37.02 59.85 -13.46
N LYS A 417 -37.05 58.72 -14.16
CA LYS A 417 -37.35 58.62 -15.60
C LYS A 417 -38.78 59.07 -15.91
N ASN A 418 -39.74 58.70 -15.07
CA ASN A 418 -41.13 59.14 -15.21
C ASN A 418 -41.29 60.64 -14.90
N ALA A 419 -40.57 61.16 -13.91
CA ALA A 419 -40.51 62.60 -13.62
C ALA A 419 -39.83 63.39 -14.75
N GLN A 420 -38.79 62.85 -15.37
CA GLN A 420 -38.15 63.42 -16.56
C GLN A 420 -39.11 63.45 -17.76
N LYS A 421 -39.84 62.36 -18.03
CA LYS A 421 -40.88 62.34 -19.07
C LYS A 421 -41.97 63.38 -18.81
N LEU A 422 -42.42 63.52 -17.57
CA LEU A 422 -43.41 64.54 -17.19
C LEU A 422 -42.84 65.96 -17.40
N HIS A 423 -41.57 66.18 -17.04
CA HIS A 423 -40.89 67.45 -17.27
C HIS A 423 -40.72 67.75 -18.76
N GLU A 424 -40.36 66.76 -19.58
CA GLU A 424 -40.29 66.90 -21.04
C GLU A 424 -41.66 67.21 -21.65
N GLU A 425 -42.73 66.60 -21.13
CA GLU A 425 -44.10 66.87 -21.57
C GLU A 425 -44.56 68.28 -21.16
N ASP A 426 -44.20 68.74 -19.97
CA ASP A 426 -44.45 70.11 -19.49
C ASP A 426 -43.63 71.14 -20.28
N VAL A 427 -42.36 70.83 -20.62
CA VAL A 427 -41.53 71.66 -21.50
C VAL A 427 -42.09 71.69 -22.92
N ARG A 428 -42.66 70.58 -23.41
CA ARG A 428 -43.35 70.54 -24.71
C ARG A 428 -44.61 71.41 -24.70
N LYS A 429 -45.44 71.33 -23.66
CA LYS A 429 -46.62 72.19 -23.48
C LYS A 429 -46.22 73.66 -23.34
N ALA A 430 -45.11 73.96 -22.65
CA ALA A 430 -44.56 75.31 -22.56
C ALA A 430 -44.04 75.81 -23.92
N LYS A 431 -43.42 74.95 -24.73
CA LYS A 431 -43.01 75.27 -26.11
C LYS A 431 -44.19 75.48 -27.05
N GLU A 432 -45.27 74.71 -26.92
CA GLU A 432 -46.52 74.93 -27.67
C GLU A 432 -47.18 76.25 -27.27
N ALA A 433 -47.26 76.55 -25.96
CA ALA A 433 -47.72 77.85 -25.48
C ALA A 433 -46.83 79.02 -25.96
N GLN A 434 -45.51 78.80 -26.07
CA GLN A 434 -44.55 79.78 -26.62
C GLN A 434 -44.71 79.95 -28.13
N LYS A 435 -45.06 78.88 -28.85
CA LYS A 435 -45.37 78.92 -30.30
C LYS A 435 -46.67 79.67 -30.57
N ASP A 436 -47.70 79.49 -29.75
CA ASP A 436 -48.96 80.23 -29.86
C ASP A 436 -48.80 81.71 -29.49
N THR A 437 -47.91 82.04 -28.55
CA THR A 437 -47.53 83.44 -28.26
C THR A 437 -46.62 84.06 -29.33
N LEU A 438 -45.78 83.28 -30.03
CA LEU A 438 -45.02 83.77 -31.19
C LEU A 438 -45.94 84.01 -32.40
N ALA A 439 -46.91 83.12 -32.67
CA ALA A 439 -47.89 83.30 -33.73
C ALA A 439 -48.79 84.54 -33.50
N SER A 440 -49.13 84.84 -32.24
CA SER A 440 -49.79 86.08 -31.84
C SER A 440 -48.91 87.32 -32.04
N LYS A 441 -47.59 87.23 -31.83
CA LYS A 441 -46.64 88.32 -32.07
C LYS A 441 -46.37 88.55 -33.56
N ASP A 442 -46.31 87.50 -34.37
CA ASP A 442 -46.15 87.61 -35.84
C ASP A 442 -47.39 88.22 -36.50
N ALA A 443 -48.59 87.97 -35.97
CA ALA A 443 -49.81 88.68 -36.39
C ALA A 443 -49.77 90.18 -36.09
N ILE A 444 -49.21 90.58 -34.93
CA ILE A 444 -49.03 92.00 -34.55
C ILE A 444 -47.92 92.68 -35.38
N VAL A 445 -46.85 91.96 -35.74
CA VAL A 445 -45.77 92.48 -36.60
C VAL A 445 -46.28 92.71 -38.03
N SER A 446 -47.11 91.81 -38.57
CA SER A 446 -47.72 91.99 -39.89
C SER A 446 -48.72 93.17 -39.95
N GLU A 447 -49.39 93.48 -38.83
CA GLU A 447 -50.30 94.63 -38.71
C GLU A 447 -49.55 95.98 -38.53
N LEU A 448 -48.37 95.95 -37.91
CA LEU A 448 -47.46 97.10 -37.78
C LEU A 448 -46.69 97.41 -39.08
N GLU A 449 -46.34 96.39 -39.87
CA GLU A 449 -45.72 96.55 -41.19
C GLU A 449 -46.72 97.12 -42.22
N ALA A 450 -47.99 96.70 -42.18
CA ALA A 450 -49.06 97.31 -42.98
C ALA A 450 -49.37 98.77 -42.59
N SER A 451 -49.10 99.16 -41.34
CA SER A 451 -49.26 100.53 -40.84
C SER A 451 -48.07 101.44 -41.19
N LEU A 452 -46.87 100.89 -41.34
CA LEU A 452 -45.65 101.60 -41.78
C LEU A 452 -45.62 101.87 -43.29
N ASP A 453 -46.24 101.02 -44.11
CA ASP A 453 -46.37 101.25 -45.56
C ASP A 453 -47.47 102.28 -45.91
N LYS A 454 -48.50 102.45 -45.07
CA LYS A 454 -49.46 103.58 -45.14
C LYS A 454 -48.81 104.93 -44.82
N LEU A 455 -47.89 104.97 -43.84
CA LEU A 455 -47.13 106.18 -43.47
C LEU A 455 -46.00 106.52 -44.47
N ARG A 456 -45.55 105.55 -45.27
CA ARG A 456 -44.61 105.78 -46.39
C ARG A 456 -45.29 106.29 -47.66
N GLN A 457 -46.59 106.05 -47.84
CA GLN A 457 -47.38 106.59 -48.96
C GLN A 457 -47.83 108.06 -48.76
N GLU A 458 -47.94 108.56 -47.53
CA GLU A 458 -48.33 109.96 -47.22
C GLU A 458 -47.18 110.98 -47.21
N LYS A 459 -45.91 110.55 -47.40
CA LYS A 459 -44.74 111.46 -47.44
C LYS A 459 -44.34 111.91 -48.85
N THR A 460 -45.04 111.41 -49.87
CA THR A 460 -44.66 111.58 -51.29
C THR A 460 -45.49 112.59 -52.08
N GLU A 461 -46.26 113.48 -51.44
CA GLU A 461 -46.91 114.62 -52.10
C GLU A 461 -47.18 115.77 -51.10
N LEU A 462 -46.72 117.00 -51.44
CA LEU A 462 -46.73 118.31 -50.70
C LEU A 462 -45.44 118.60 -49.90
N LEU A 463 -44.55 119.56 -50.20
CA LEU A 463 -44.52 120.82 -50.98
C LEU A 463 -43.01 121.16 -51.20
N LEU A 464 -42.45 121.40 -52.39
CA LEU A 464 -42.41 122.60 -53.26
C LEU A 464 -41.82 123.93 -52.68
N HIS A 465 -40.70 124.37 -53.31
CA HIS A 465 -39.99 125.69 -53.38
C HIS A 465 -39.32 126.26 -52.10
N ASP A 466 -38.10 126.84 -52.09
CA ASP A 466 -37.12 127.44 -53.03
C ASP A 466 -35.69 127.05 -52.53
N GLU A 467 -34.59 126.99 -53.28
CA GLU A 467 -33.87 128.17 -53.75
C GLU A 467 -32.68 127.75 -54.67
N LEU A 468 -32.68 128.33 -55.87
CA LEU A 468 -31.80 128.03 -56.98
C LEU A 468 -30.64 129.04 -57.02
N THR A 469 -29.66 128.96 -56.11
CA THR A 469 -28.55 129.95 -56.07
C THR A 469 -27.20 129.54 -55.43
N SER A 470 -26.82 128.25 -55.36
CA SER A 470 -25.49 127.88 -54.79
C SER A 470 -24.64 126.89 -55.62
N LYS A 471 -25.21 126.31 -56.68
CA LYS A 471 -24.56 125.32 -57.56
C LYS A 471 -23.39 125.83 -58.43
N LEU A 472 -22.97 127.11 -58.29
CA LEU A 472 -21.86 127.70 -59.07
C LEU A 472 -20.52 127.77 -58.30
N ASN A 473 -20.49 127.51 -56.99
CA ASN A 473 -19.26 127.48 -56.19
C ASN A 473 -18.66 126.07 -55.97
N GLU A 474 -19.36 125.03 -56.43
CA GLU A 474 -18.98 123.61 -56.29
C GLU A 474 -17.72 123.21 -57.11
N ASN A 475 -17.20 124.07 -57.98
CA ASN A 475 -16.06 123.73 -58.87
C ASN A 475 -14.68 124.29 -58.45
N ARG A 476 -14.60 125.18 -57.44
CA ARG A 476 -13.32 125.77 -56.97
C ARG A 476 -12.68 125.02 -55.80
N GLU A 477 -13.47 124.33 -54.97
CA GLU A 477 -12.96 123.70 -53.73
C GLU A 477 -12.28 122.34 -53.97
N LEU A 478 -12.60 121.65 -55.07
CA LEU A 478 -11.99 120.36 -55.44
C LEU A 478 -10.48 120.48 -55.75
N ASN A 479 -10.01 121.63 -56.25
CA ASN A 479 -8.58 121.84 -56.55
C ASN A 479 -7.72 122.04 -55.29
N LYS A 480 -8.29 122.41 -54.13
CA LYS A 480 -7.54 122.56 -52.86
C LYS A 480 -7.31 121.25 -52.12
N GLN A 481 -8.13 120.22 -52.34
CA GLN A 481 -7.98 118.95 -51.63
C GLN A 481 -6.81 118.10 -52.15
N ILE A 482 -6.38 118.33 -53.39
CA ILE A 482 -5.22 117.65 -54.00
C ILE A 482 -3.90 118.06 -53.32
N GLU A 483 -3.77 119.31 -52.85
CA GLU A 483 -2.58 119.78 -52.11
C GLU A 483 -2.48 119.17 -50.70
N SER A 484 -3.62 118.87 -50.04
CA SER A 484 -3.68 118.23 -48.72
C SER A 484 -3.12 116.79 -48.74
N LEU A 485 -3.37 116.05 -49.81
CA LEU A 485 -2.90 114.66 -49.95
C LEU A 485 -1.37 114.55 -50.10
N THR A 486 -0.71 115.61 -50.57
CA THR A 486 0.76 115.63 -50.74
C THR A 486 1.47 115.85 -49.40
N ALA A 487 0.89 116.61 -48.47
CA ALA A 487 1.43 116.83 -47.14
C ALA A 487 1.32 115.60 -46.21
N GLN A 488 0.31 114.74 -46.42
CA GLN A 488 0.13 113.50 -45.65
C GLN A 488 1.16 112.42 -46.00
N LEU A 489 1.80 112.50 -47.18
CA LEU A 489 2.90 111.60 -47.54
C LEU A 489 4.19 111.94 -46.76
N ALA A 490 4.45 113.23 -46.46
CA ALA A 490 5.65 113.66 -45.73
C ALA A 490 5.66 113.19 -44.26
N THR A 491 4.53 113.27 -43.56
CA THR A 491 4.40 112.81 -42.16
C THR A 491 4.47 111.29 -42.01
N LYS A 492 4.16 110.53 -43.07
CA LYS A 492 4.39 109.08 -43.07
C LYS A 492 5.88 108.70 -43.13
N THR A 493 6.73 109.55 -43.71
CA THR A 493 8.18 109.31 -43.80
C THR A 493 8.91 109.49 -42.47
N GLU A 494 8.51 110.47 -41.64
CA GLU A 494 9.13 110.72 -40.33
C GLU A 494 8.77 109.64 -39.29
N ASN A 495 7.61 109.02 -39.43
CA ASN A 495 7.21 107.88 -38.61
C ASN A 495 7.98 106.59 -38.96
N LEU A 496 8.57 106.50 -40.17
CA LEU A 496 9.40 105.37 -40.57
C LEU A 496 10.78 105.38 -39.91
N ASP A 497 11.38 106.54 -39.66
CA ASP A 497 12.74 106.63 -39.08
C ASP A 497 12.80 106.32 -37.58
N LYS A 498 11.75 106.68 -36.81
CA LYS A 498 11.63 106.28 -35.38
C LYS A 498 11.41 104.77 -35.21
N LEU A 499 10.85 104.12 -36.22
CA LEU A 499 10.63 102.68 -36.23
C LEU A 499 11.94 101.91 -36.49
N ASN A 500 12.82 102.45 -37.35
CA ASN A 500 14.09 101.81 -37.71
C ASN A 500 15.13 101.78 -36.57
N GLN A 501 15.19 102.81 -35.71
CA GLN A 501 16.13 102.82 -34.57
C GLN A 501 15.75 101.86 -33.43
N SER A 502 14.46 101.57 -33.25
CA SER A 502 13.98 100.55 -32.31
C SER A 502 14.26 99.13 -32.82
N LEU A 503 14.25 98.95 -34.15
CA LEU A 503 14.54 97.70 -34.84
C LEU A 503 15.99 97.22 -34.65
N THR A 504 16.95 98.14 -34.77
CA THR A 504 18.39 97.81 -34.74
C THR A 504 18.90 97.43 -33.37
N GLY A 505 18.22 97.88 -32.32
CA GLY A 505 18.72 97.75 -30.96
C GLY A 505 18.97 96.30 -30.60
N THR A 506 18.04 95.40 -30.88
CA THR A 506 17.98 94.28 -29.95
C THR A 506 17.36 93.02 -30.52
N ASN A 507 17.25 92.97 -31.84
CA ASN A 507 17.85 91.92 -32.67
C ASN A 507 18.98 91.13 -31.96
N GLY A 508 19.97 91.81 -31.33
CA GLY A 508 21.06 91.13 -30.62
C GLY A 508 20.68 90.34 -29.35
N LYS A 509 19.47 90.54 -28.79
CA LYS A 509 18.91 89.69 -27.71
C LYS A 509 18.05 88.55 -28.27
N LEU A 510 17.42 88.76 -29.42
CA LEU A 510 16.57 87.77 -30.07
C LEU A 510 17.40 86.64 -30.68
N GLU A 511 18.52 86.96 -31.32
CA GLU A 511 19.45 85.98 -31.92
C GLU A 511 20.00 84.96 -30.88
N ALA A 512 20.20 85.39 -29.62
CA ALA A 512 20.63 84.50 -28.53
C ALA A 512 19.50 83.62 -27.97
N THR A 513 18.24 84.06 -28.08
CA THR A 513 17.05 83.25 -27.75
C THR A 513 16.63 82.34 -28.89
N GLU A 514 16.86 82.72 -30.14
CA GLU A 514 16.59 81.90 -31.33
C GLU A 514 17.48 80.65 -31.39
N ALA A 515 18.74 80.72 -30.96
CA ALA A 515 19.60 79.54 -30.90
C ALA A 515 19.11 78.47 -29.91
N LYS A 516 18.55 78.88 -28.75
CA LYS A 516 17.89 77.95 -27.80
C LYS A 516 16.50 77.53 -28.27
N LEU A 517 15.82 78.36 -29.05
CA LEU A 517 14.53 78.05 -29.67
C LEU A 517 14.68 76.97 -30.74
N ILE A 518 15.79 76.96 -31.49
CA ILE A 518 16.07 75.96 -32.53
C ILE A 518 16.27 74.55 -31.93
N GLU A 519 17.03 74.41 -30.83
CA GLU A 519 17.14 73.11 -30.12
C GLU A 519 15.78 72.62 -29.56
N LEU A 520 14.95 73.54 -29.05
CA LEU A 520 13.59 73.22 -28.61
C LEU A 520 12.64 72.95 -29.78
N GLN A 521 12.82 73.59 -30.94
CA GLN A 521 12.06 73.35 -32.18
C GLN A 521 12.44 72.03 -32.84
N GLU A 522 13.67 71.53 -32.72
CA GLU A 522 14.03 70.19 -33.19
C GLU A 522 13.43 69.09 -32.32
N ALA A 523 13.32 69.31 -31.00
CA ALA A 523 12.60 68.43 -30.09
C ALA A 523 11.07 68.51 -30.30
N PHE A 524 10.52 69.71 -30.48
CA PHE A 524 9.11 69.91 -30.85
C PHE A 524 8.80 69.34 -32.23
N GLY A 525 9.72 69.42 -33.20
CA GLY A 525 9.54 68.88 -34.54
C GLY A 525 9.46 67.34 -34.56
N LYS A 526 10.24 66.65 -33.71
CA LYS A 526 10.10 65.20 -33.53
C LYS A 526 8.76 64.83 -32.89
N LEU A 527 8.34 65.59 -31.87
CA LEU A 527 7.01 65.43 -31.25
C LEU A 527 5.86 65.85 -32.18
N GLU A 528 6.04 66.82 -33.07
CA GLU A 528 5.08 67.24 -34.08
C GLU A 528 5.00 66.23 -35.23
N ILE A 529 6.10 65.55 -35.58
CA ILE A 529 6.08 64.44 -36.55
C ILE A 529 5.37 63.23 -35.94
N GLU A 530 5.66 62.86 -34.68
CA GLU A 530 4.92 61.81 -33.98
C GLU A 530 3.46 62.19 -33.76
N TYR A 531 3.18 63.45 -33.39
CA TYR A 531 1.82 63.96 -33.23
C TYR A 531 1.11 64.09 -34.58
N ALA A 532 1.79 64.42 -35.68
CA ALA A 532 1.21 64.47 -37.02
C ALA A 532 1.00 63.06 -37.60
N ASP A 533 1.81 62.07 -37.25
CA ASP A 533 1.59 60.67 -37.63
C ASP A 533 0.51 60.02 -36.78
N LEU A 534 0.43 60.35 -35.48
CA LEU A 534 -0.69 59.98 -34.61
C LEU A 534 -1.97 60.71 -35.02
N LYS A 535 -1.90 61.99 -35.39
CA LYS A 535 -3.03 62.77 -35.89
C LYS A 535 -3.43 62.35 -37.29
N ARG A 536 -2.52 61.92 -38.18
CA ARG A 536 -2.88 61.30 -39.47
C ARG A 536 -3.45 59.90 -39.27
N LYS A 537 -2.99 59.12 -38.30
CA LYS A 537 -3.62 57.84 -37.92
C LYS A 537 -4.97 58.06 -37.25
N LEU A 538 -5.13 59.11 -36.46
CA LEU A 538 -6.38 59.49 -35.81
C LEU A 538 -7.35 60.09 -36.83
N GLU A 539 -6.91 60.93 -37.76
CA GLU A 539 -7.70 61.46 -38.88
C GLU A 539 -8.02 60.37 -39.90
N ALA A 540 -7.16 59.36 -40.11
CA ALA A 540 -7.48 58.18 -40.92
C ALA A 540 -8.43 57.22 -40.19
N GLN A 541 -8.33 57.11 -38.87
CA GLN A 541 -9.30 56.39 -38.02
C GLN A 541 -10.60 57.16 -37.85
N GLU A 542 -10.59 58.50 -37.85
CA GLU A 542 -11.76 59.38 -37.81
C GLU A 542 -12.37 59.50 -39.20
N GLN A 543 -11.60 59.45 -40.29
CA GLN A 543 -12.11 59.29 -41.66
C GLN A 543 -12.66 57.89 -41.87
N LYS A 544 -12.05 56.84 -41.31
CA LYS A 544 -12.66 55.51 -41.27
C LYS A 544 -13.88 55.47 -40.38
N SER A 545 -13.88 56.16 -39.25
CA SER A 545 -15.00 56.22 -38.31
C SER A 545 -16.14 57.06 -38.88
N THR A 546 -15.85 58.16 -39.56
CA THR A 546 -16.84 58.97 -40.29
C THR A 546 -17.27 58.32 -41.60
N GLN A 547 -16.42 57.55 -42.30
CA GLN A 547 -16.85 56.68 -43.40
C GLN A 547 -17.68 55.51 -42.88
N LEU A 548 -17.37 54.92 -41.73
CA LEU A 548 -18.18 53.89 -41.07
C LEU A 548 -19.46 54.48 -40.49
N GLN A 549 -19.46 55.74 -40.07
CA GLN A 549 -20.61 56.44 -39.52
C GLN A 549 -21.48 57.05 -40.62
N GLN A 550 -20.90 57.39 -41.76
CA GLN A 550 -21.59 57.72 -43.00
C GLN A 550 -22.13 56.45 -43.65
N GLN A 551 -21.38 55.35 -43.70
CA GLN A 551 -21.89 54.03 -44.07
C GLN A 551 -22.96 53.57 -43.08
N LYS A 552 -22.82 53.84 -41.79
CA LYS A 552 -23.87 53.57 -40.79
C LYS A 552 -25.06 54.50 -40.95
N GLN A 553 -24.90 55.77 -41.31
CA GLN A 553 -26.01 56.69 -41.59
C GLN A 553 -26.68 56.41 -42.93
N ASP A 554 -25.92 55.97 -43.92
CA ASP A 554 -26.41 55.57 -45.23
C ASP A 554 -27.09 54.19 -45.12
N LEU A 555 -26.54 53.26 -44.32
CA LEU A 555 -27.19 52.02 -43.91
C LEU A 555 -28.35 52.27 -42.94
N GLU A 556 -28.35 53.31 -42.11
CA GLU A 556 -29.49 53.67 -41.24
C GLU A 556 -30.59 54.34 -42.07
N LYS A 557 -30.23 55.13 -43.10
CA LYS A 557 -31.17 55.63 -44.11
C LYS A 557 -31.68 54.53 -45.01
N GLU A 558 -30.84 53.54 -45.35
CA GLU A 558 -31.19 52.33 -46.10
C GLU A 558 -32.04 51.40 -45.23
N ILE A 559 -31.76 51.30 -43.92
CA ILE A 559 -32.58 50.61 -42.91
C ILE A 559 -33.90 51.36 -42.67
N ASP A 560 -33.94 52.68 -42.67
CA ASP A 560 -35.18 53.45 -42.52
C ASP A 560 -36.00 53.44 -43.83
N THR A 561 -35.35 53.40 -45.00
CA THR A 561 -36.04 53.12 -46.27
C THR A 561 -36.48 51.66 -46.37
N LEU A 562 -35.72 50.68 -45.86
CA LEU A 562 -36.11 49.25 -45.76
C LEU A 562 -37.18 49.01 -44.68
N ARG A 563 -37.18 49.75 -43.57
CA ARG A 563 -38.25 49.76 -42.55
C ARG A 563 -39.54 50.38 -43.09
N SER A 564 -39.44 51.27 -44.08
CA SER A 564 -40.59 51.77 -44.83
C SER A 564 -41.00 50.88 -46.01
N SER A 565 -40.20 49.86 -46.40
CA SER A 565 -40.43 49.08 -47.63
C SER A 565 -40.40 47.55 -47.53
N THR A 566 -40.26 46.92 -46.36
CA THR A 566 -40.41 45.45 -46.19
C THR A 566 -40.66 45.13 -44.71
N LEU A 567 -41.81 44.65 -44.21
CA LEU A 567 -42.43 43.35 -44.48
C LEU A 567 -41.46 42.16 -44.41
N ASP A 568 -40.57 42.11 -43.40
CA ASP A 568 -39.86 40.86 -43.02
C ASP A 568 -39.22 40.86 -41.59
N SER A 569 -39.96 41.31 -40.56
CA SER A 569 -39.39 41.53 -39.20
C SER A 569 -39.88 40.57 -38.09
N ASN A 570 -40.57 39.47 -38.42
CA ASN A 570 -41.00 38.47 -37.42
C ASN A 570 -40.04 37.27 -37.30
N SER A 571 -39.22 36.99 -38.31
CA SER A 571 -38.32 35.82 -38.34
C SER A 571 -37.06 36.03 -37.50
N GLU A 572 -36.47 37.22 -37.57
CA GLU A 572 -35.28 37.61 -36.79
C GLU A 572 -35.59 37.79 -35.29
N LEU A 573 -36.78 38.31 -34.95
CA LEU A 573 -37.25 38.42 -33.56
C LEU A 573 -37.54 37.04 -32.96
N SER A 574 -38.03 36.07 -33.76
CA SER A 574 -38.15 34.67 -33.33
C SER A 574 -36.77 34.07 -33.07
N LYS A 575 -35.81 34.21 -34.00
CA LYS A 575 -34.46 33.65 -33.83
C LYS A 575 -33.73 34.18 -32.60
N VAL A 576 -33.77 35.49 -32.33
CA VAL A 576 -33.13 36.05 -31.13
C VAL A 576 -33.89 35.66 -29.85
N THR A 577 -35.22 35.51 -29.91
CA THR A 577 -36.01 35.01 -28.77
C THR A 577 -35.76 33.52 -28.50
N ASP A 578 -35.56 32.73 -29.56
CA ASP A 578 -35.25 31.31 -29.51
C ASP A 578 -33.81 31.09 -29.05
N GLU A 579 -32.86 31.92 -29.51
CA GLU A 579 -31.47 31.94 -29.02
C GLU A 579 -31.38 32.33 -27.54
N LEU A 580 -32.13 33.35 -27.10
CA LEU A 580 -32.21 33.74 -25.70
C LEU A 580 -32.82 32.60 -24.85
N LYS A 581 -33.88 31.95 -25.33
CA LYS A 581 -34.46 30.76 -24.68
C LYS A 581 -33.48 29.59 -24.61
N THR A 582 -32.73 29.31 -25.68
CA THR A 582 -31.71 28.24 -25.64
C THR A 582 -30.57 28.58 -24.69
N LYS A 583 -30.14 29.83 -24.59
CA LYS A 583 -29.09 30.24 -23.65
C LYS A 583 -29.59 30.22 -22.19
N GLN A 584 -30.84 30.58 -21.97
CA GLN A 584 -31.48 30.50 -20.65
C GLN A 584 -31.71 29.03 -20.22
N LYS A 585 -32.08 28.16 -21.16
CA LYS A 585 -32.19 26.71 -20.95
C LYS A 585 -30.83 26.05 -20.72
N GLN A 586 -29.78 26.45 -21.44
CA GLN A 586 -28.40 26.00 -21.18
C GLN A 586 -27.90 26.42 -19.80
N LEU A 587 -28.30 27.60 -19.32
CA LEU A 587 -27.98 28.07 -17.96
C LEU A 587 -28.74 27.27 -16.89
N GLU A 588 -30.02 26.98 -17.11
CA GLU A 588 -30.80 26.11 -16.22
C GLU A 588 -30.27 24.68 -16.21
N GLU A 589 -29.92 24.11 -17.37
CA GLU A 589 -29.31 22.78 -17.49
C GLU A 589 -27.94 22.71 -16.80
N LEU A 590 -27.11 23.75 -16.90
CA LEU A 590 -25.83 23.83 -16.18
C LEU A 590 -26.05 23.99 -14.67
N GLN A 591 -27.06 24.76 -14.26
CA GLN A 591 -27.39 24.94 -12.84
C GLN A 591 -27.96 23.64 -12.24
N ASP A 592 -28.79 22.92 -12.99
CA ASP A 592 -29.32 21.61 -12.60
C ASP A 592 -28.23 20.53 -12.61
N ALA A 593 -27.29 20.56 -13.55
CA ALA A 593 -26.13 19.67 -13.55
C ALA A 593 -25.19 19.96 -12.36
N PHE A 594 -24.97 21.23 -12.03
CA PHE A 594 -24.18 21.63 -10.86
C PHE A 594 -24.88 21.21 -9.55
N ASN A 595 -26.20 21.40 -9.45
CA ASN A 595 -26.98 20.95 -8.30
C ASN A 595 -27.01 19.42 -8.20
N GLY A 596 -27.12 18.72 -9.33
CA GLY A 596 -27.04 17.26 -9.40
C GLY A 596 -25.69 16.74 -8.94
N SER A 597 -24.59 17.34 -9.42
CA SER A 597 -23.23 17.01 -8.99
C SER A 597 -23.00 17.31 -7.50
N LYS A 598 -23.55 18.42 -6.99
CA LYS A 598 -23.50 18.77 -5.56
C LYS A 598 -24.25 17.74 -4.71
N ILE A 599 -25.46 17.34 -5.11
CA ILE A 599 -26.26 16.32 -4.41
C ILE A 599 -25.55 14.96 -4.45
N ASP A 600 -24.93 14.59 -5.58
CA ASP A 600 -24.18 13.35 -5.67
C ASP A 600 -22.90 13.37 -4.82
N MET A 601 -22.24 14.52 -4.70
CA MET A 601 -21.09 14.70 -3.81
C MET A 601 -21.51 14.65 -2.33
N GLU A 602 -22.64 15.24 -1.95
CA GLU A 602 -23.22 15.13 -0.61
C GLU A 602 -23.64 13.68 -0.30
N ARG A 603 -24.27 12.98 -1.25
CA ARG A 603 -24.63 11.57 -1.12
C ARG A 603 -23.39 10.67 -0.97
N ARG A 604 -22.34 10.90 -1.77
CA ARG A 604 -21.06 10.18 -1.64
C ARG A 604 -20.37 10.45 -0.31
N LEU A 605 -20.49 11.68 0.20
CA LEU A 605 -19.97 12.03 1.53
C LEU A 605 -20.75 11.31 2.63
N ASP A 606 -22.07 11.24 2.54
CA ASP A 606 -22.92 10.52 3.50
C ASP A 606 -22.69 9.00 3.45
N GLU A 607 -22.52 8.42 2.26
CA GLU A 607 -22.14 7.00 2.07
C GLU A 607 -20.74 6.72 2.64
N ALA A 608 -19.78 7.62 2.42
CA ALA A 608 -18.45 7.53 3.03
C ALA A 608 -18.50 7.66 4.56
N ASN A 609 -19.37 8.51 5.10
CA ASN A 609 -19.56 8.67 6.53
C ASN A 609 -20.23 7.43 7.16
N GLN A 610 -21.24 6.84 6.51
CA GLN A 610 -21.88 5.61 6.97
C GLN A 610 -20.92 4.41 6.94
N THR A 611 -20.10 4.29 5.89
CA THR A 611 -19.10 3.22 5.81
C THR A 611 -18.01 3.38 6.86
N ASN A 612 -17.51 4.61 7.10
CA ASN A 612 -16.58 4.89 8.19
C ASN A 612 -17.17 4.61 9.58
N GLN A 613 -18.46 4.90 9.78
CA GLN A 613 -19.15 4.55 11.02
C GLN A 613 -19.24 3.03 11.21
N GLY A 614 -19.61 2.29 10.17
CA GLY A 614 -19.63 0.82 10.22
C GLY A 614 -18.26 0.17 10.46
N LEU A 615 -17.19 0.76 9.89
CA LEU A 615 -15.82 0.34 10.15
C LEU A 615 -15.39 0.66 11.58
N ASN A 616 -15.73 1.83 12.13
CA ASN A 616 -15.47 2.15 13.53
C ASN A 616 -16.19 1.20 14.49
N GLU A 617 -17.44 0.84 14.20
CA GLU A 617 -18.17 -0.17 14.99
C GLU A 617 -17.53 -1.56 14.90
N GLN A 618 -16.97 -1.94 13.74
CA GLN A 618 -16.19 -3.18 13.63
C GLN A 618 -14.89 -3.12 14.43
N ILE A 619 -14.19 -1.99 14.40
CA ILE A 619 -12.97 -1.78 15.19
C ILE A 619 -13.29 -1.85 16.68
N ASP A 620 -14.39 -1.25 17.13
CA ASP A 620 -14.81 -1.30 18.54
C ASP A 620 -15.24 -2.71 18.96
N ARG A 621 -15.91 -3.48 18.08
CA ARG A 621 -16.20 -4.90 18.31
C ARG A 621 -14.93 -5.73 18.48
N VAL A 622 -13.98 -5.61 17.55
CA VAL A 622 -12.70 -6.34 17.64
C VAL A 622 -11.89 -5.91 18.86
N ARG A 623 -11.93 -4.62 19.22
CA ARG A 623 -11.25 -4.09 20.41
C ARG A 623 -11.87 -4.66 21.70
N ASN A 624 -13.19 -4.77 21.76
CA ASN A 624 -13.91 -5.40 22.88
C ASN A 624 -13.65 -6.91 22.95
N GLU A 625 -13.65 -7.62 21.82
CA GLU A 625 -13.30 -9.05 21.77
C GLU A 625 -11.85 -9.28 22.23
N MET A 626 -10.90 -8.44 21.79
CA MET A 626 -9.51 -8.50 22.23
C MET A 626 -9.37 -8.21 23.73
N GLN A 627 -10.14 -7.26 24.26
CA GLN A 627 -10.18 -6.98 25.70
C GLN A 627 -10.78 -8.14 26.50
N GLN A 628 -11.82 -8.80 25.97
CA GLN A 628 -12.45 -9.97 26.59
C GLN A 628 -11.52 -11.21 26.58
N VAL A 629 -10.81 -11.45 25.48
CA VAL A 629 -9.79 -12.51 25.41
C VAL A 629 -8.64 -12.22 26.37
N SER A 630 -8.22 -10.95 26.50
CA SER A 630 -7.20 -10.55 27.46
C SER A 630 -7.66 -10.73 28.90
N SER A 631 -8.91 -10.40 29.25
CA SER A 631 -9.43 -10.62 30.60
C SER A 631 -9.55 -12.12 30.90
N GLN A 632 -10.06 -12.93 29.96
CA GLN A 632 -10.12 -14.38 30.10
C GLN A 632 -8.72 -15.01 30.27
N LYS A 633 -7.71 -14.49 29.58
CA LYS A 633 -6.31 -14.93 29.75
C LYS A 633 -5.79 -14.61 31.15
N ILE A 634 -6.06 -13.41 31.67
CA ILE A 634 -5.66 -13.00 33.02
C ILE A 634 -6.37 -13.86 34.07
N ASP A 635 -7.67 -14.12 33.92
CA ASP A 635 -8.44 -14.94 34.84
C ASP A 635 -7.93 -16.38 34.87
N ARG A 636 -7.62 -16.96 33.70
CA ARG A 636 -7.08 -18.32 33.60
C ARG A 636 -5.64 -18.44 34.12
N GLU A 637 -4.83 -17.40 33.95
CA GLU A 637 -3.49 -17.31 34.54
C GLU A 637 -3.57 -17.20 36.07
N ASN A 638 -4.54 -16.44 36.60
CA ASN A 638 -4.81 -16.35 38.03
C ASN A 638 -5.32 -17.69 38.60
N GLU A 639 -6.20 -18.41 37.90
CA GLU A 639 -6.64 -19.75 38.28
C GLU A 639 -5.48 -20.74 38.35
N LEU A 640 -4.61 -20.76 37.33
CA LEU A 640 -3.42 -21.60 37.31
C LEU A 640 -2.43 -21.24 38.44
N ASN A 641 -2.27 -19.95 38.74
CA ASN A 641 -1.44 -19.50 39.86
C ASN A 641 -2.01 -19.93 41.22
N VAL A 642 -3.33 -19.94 41.37
CA VAL A 642 -4.00 -20.46 42.58
C VAL A 642 -3.84 -21.97 42.69
N GLU A 643 -3.95 -22.73 41.59
CA GLU A 643 -3.69 -24.17 41.60
C GLU A 643 -2.22 -24.49 41.91
N LEU A 644 -1.27 -23.75 41.34
CA LEU A 644 0.16 -23.86 41.66
C LEU A 644 0.44 -23.55 43.13
N ALA A 645 -0.22 -22.54 43.71
CA ALA A 645 -0.10 -22.22 45.13
C ALA A 645 -0.62 -23.36 46.02
N LYS A 646 -1.77 -23.97 45.66
CA LYS A 646 -2.31 -25.13 46.38
C LYS A 646 -1.41 -26.35 46.29
N ILE A 647 -0.82 -26.63 45.12
CA ILE A 647 0.13 -27.74 44.95
C ILE A 647 1.37 -27.51 45.82
N LYS A 648 1.90 -26.28 45.85
CA LYS A 648 3.04 -25.92 46.72
C LYS A 648 2.69 -26.08 48.20
N GLU A 649 1.52 -25.62 48.63
CA GLU A 649 1.05 -25.77 50.01
C GLU A 649 0.90 -27.25 50.38
N THR A 650 0.34 -28.09 49.50
CA THR A 650 0.26 -29.54 49.75
C THR A 650 1.63 -30.20 49.83
N ALA A 651 2.58 -29.80 48.98
CA ALA A 651 3.94 -30.33 49.00
C ALA A 651 4.71 -29.88 50.26
N GLU A 652 4.48 -28.67 50.76
CA GLU A 652 5.04 -28.18 52.02
C GLU A 652 4.47 -28.95 53.22
N ILE A 653 3.16 -29.18 53.26
CA ILE A 653 2.52 -30.00 54.30
C ILE A 653 3.06 -31.44 54.27
N GLU A 654 3.20 -32.06 53.11
CA GLU A 654 3.81 -33.39 52.98
C GLU A 654 5.27 -33.41 53.43
N ARG A 655 6.04 -32.37 53.10
CA ARG A 655 7.43 -32.22 53.57
C ARG A 655 7.49 -32.09 55.08
N GLU A 656 6.62 -31.28 55.69
CA GLU A 656 6.55 -31.15 57.15
C GLU A 656 6.15 -32.45 57.83
N ASN A 657 5.20 -33.19 57.26
CA ASN A 657 4.79 -34.50 57.76
C ASN A 657 5.95 -35.52 57.70
N LEU A 658 6.68 -35.58 56.58
CA LEU A 658 7.87 -36.44 56.45
C LEU A 658 8.98 -36.03 57.43
N VAL A 659 9.19 -34.73 57.66
CA VAL A 659 10.16 -34.24 58.65
C VAL A 659 9.74 -34.63 60.07
N GLN A 660 8.45 -34.55 60.40
CA GLN A 660 7.92 -35.00 61.69
C GLN A 660 8.05 -36.52 61.85
N GLU A 661 7.79 -37.31 60.81
CA GLU A 661 7.95 -38.76 60.83
C GLU A 661 9.42 -39.17 61.00
N ILE A 662 10.33 -38.53 60.27
CA ILE A 662 11.78 -38.71 60.44
C ILE A 662 12.22 -38.32 61.86
N ALA A 663 11.68 -37.23 62.43
CA ALA A 663 11.97 -36.83 63.80
C ALA A 663 11.44 -37.84 64.82
N GLY A 664 10.24 -38.40 64.60
CA GLY A 664 9.64 -39.45 65.41
C GLY A 664 10.46 -40.75 65.37
N LEU A 665 10.90 -41.17 64.19
CA LEU A 665 11.78 -42.33 64.02
C LEU A 665 13.15 -42.09 64.66
N LYS A 666 13.72 -40.89 64.53
CA LYS A 666 14.97 -40.54 65.23
C LYS A 666 14.80 -40.60 66.75
N ALA A 667 13.68 -40.10 67.28
CA ALA A 667 13.40 -40.16 68.71
C ALA A 667 13.27 -41.61 69.21
N SER A 668 12.60 -42.50 68.45
CA SER A 668 12.48 -43.91 68.82
C SER A 668 13.83 -44.64 68.78
N PHE A 669 14.67 -44.37 67.76
CA PHE A 669 16.04 -44.91 67.71
C PHE A 669 16.92 -44.39 68.84
N GLU A 670 16.79 -43.11 69.22
CA GLU A 670 17.52 -42.52 70.35
C GLU A 670 17.08 -43.14 71.68
N GLU A 671 15.79 -43.45 71.82
CA GLU A 671 15.19 -44.09 72.98
C GLU A 671 15.63 -45.56 73.10
N GLU A 672 15.66 -46.30 72.00
CA GLU A 672 16.19 -47.67 71.93
C GLU A 672 17.70 -47.72 72.21
N ARG A 673 18.46 -46.75 71.68
CA ARG A 673 19.89 -46.58 72.00
C ARG A 673 20.10 -46.29 73.49
N ASN A 674 19.26 -45.44 74.09
CA ASN A 674 19.33 -45.15 75.52
C ASN A 674 18.91 -46.34 76.40
N GLN A 675 17.98 -47.19 75.94
CA GLN A 675 17.67 -48.45 76.60
C GLN A 675 18.85 -49.43 76.54
N LEU A 676 19.54 -49.54 75.40
CA LEU A 676 20.74 -50.37 75.26
C LEU A 676 21.90 -49.88 76.14
N VAL A 677 22.10 -48.57 76.24
CA VAL A 677 23.11 -47.97 77.13
C VAL A 677 22.77 -48.22 78.61
N LYS A 678 21.51 -48.04 79.01
CA LYS A 678 21.06 -48.39 80.37
C LYS A 678 21.21 -49.88 80.69
N GLY A 679 20.94 -50.75 79.71
CA GLY A 679 21.18 -52.20 79.83
C GLY A 679 22.65 -52.57 79.94
N GLY A 680 23.55 -51.80 79.32
CA GLY A 680 25.01 -51.95 79.46
C GLY A 680 25.55 -51.54 80.84
N VAL A 681 25.01 -50.45 81.40
CA VAL A 681 25.39 -49.97 82.74
C VAL A 681 24.90 -50.92 83.84
N ALA A 682 23.66 -51.42 83.74
CA ALA A 682 23.13 -52.42 84.68
C ALA A 682 23.96 -53.73 84.69
N LYS A 683 24.41 -54.20 83.52
CA LYS A 683 25.31 -55.36 83.41
C LYS A 683 26.72 -55.11 83.99
N SER A 684 27.19 -53.86 84.02
CA SER A 684 28.47 -53.49 84.62
C SER A 684 28.41 -53.45 86.15
N GLU A 685 27.27 -53.05 86.73
CA GLU A 685 27.04 -53.09 88.19
C GLU A 685 26.82 -54.54 88.69
N GLU A 686 26.21 -55.41 87.88
CA GLU A 686 26.15 -56.85 88.13
C GLU A 686 27.54 -57.52 88.11
N PHE A 687 28.51 -56.98 87.37
CA PHE A 687 29.86 -57.55 87.28
C PHE A 687 30.73 -57.28 88.53
N GLU A 688 30.58 -56.13 89.19
CA GLU A 688 31.30 -55.83 90.44
C GLU A 688 30.70 -56.58 91.65
N THR A 689 29.39 -56.81 91.67
CA THR A 689 28.75 -57.65 92.69
C THR A 689 29.14 -59.14 92.54
N VAL A 690 29.27 -59.63 91.30
CA VAL A 690 29.75 -61.00 91.01
C VAL A 690 31.22 -61.21 91.39
N LYS A 691 32.06 -60.18 91.33
CA LYS A 691 33.48 -60.22 91.73
C LYS A 691 33.67 -60.39 93.24
N GLU A 692 32.81 -59.78 94.06
CA GLU A 692 32.79 -59.99 95.51
C GLU A 692 32.20 -61.36 95.90
N GLU A 693 31.21 -61.87 95.15
CA GLU A 693 30.66 -63.22 95.35
C GLU A 693 31.60 -64.36 94.89
N LEU A 694 32.45 -64.13 93.88
CA LEU A 694 33.41 -65.12 93.36
C LEU A 694 34.53 -65.45 94.36
N SER A 695 34.89 -64.52 95.26
CA SER A 695 35.82 -64.76 96.39
C SER A 695 35.22 -65.70 97.45
N GLY A 696 33.90 -65.65 97.66
CA GLY A 696 33.17 -66.58 98.52
C GLY A 696 32.92 -67.95 97.89
N LYS A 697 32.69 -67.99 96.57
CA LYS A 697 32.36 -69.22 95.82
C LYS A 697 33.57 -70.15 95.59
N VAL A 698 34.81 -69.65 95.62
CA VAL A 698 36.04 -70.50 95.54
C VAL A 698 36.13 -71.50 96.69
N LYS A 699 35.61 -71.19 97.88
CA LYS A 699 35.58 -72.11 99.05
C LYS A 699 34.43 -73.11 99.03
N SER A 700 33.38 -72.87 98.24
CA SER A 700 32.27 -73.81 98.06
C SER A 700 32.45 -74.75 96.86
N LEU A 701 33.22 -74.33 95.85
CA LEU A 701 33.47 -75.09 94.62
C LEU A 701 34.34 -76.35 94.80
N GLU A 702 35.13 -76.44 95.87
CA GLU A 702 35.82 -77.69 96.26
C GLU A 702 34.83 -78.78 96.74
N LYS A 703 33.62 -78.39 97.16
CA LYS A 703 32.57 -79.31 97.62
C LYS A 703 31.58 -79.68 96.51
N SER A 704 31.42 -78.81 95.52
CA SER A 704 30.54 -78.99 94.35
C SER A 704 31.16 -79.82 93.22
N LEU A 705 32.49 -79.95 93.18
CA LEU A 705 33.21 -80.78 92.20
C LEU A 705 32.90 -82.28 92.32
N SER A 706 32.46 -82.78 93.48
CA SER A 706 32.02 -84.18 93.65
C SER A 706 30.55 -84.43 93.25
N GLU A 707 29.74 -83.37 93.10
CA GLU A 707 28.36 -83.45 92.61
C GLU A 707 28.26 -83.24 91.08
N LEU A 708 29.19 -82.49 90.48
CA LEU A 708 29.29 -82.23 89.03
C LEU A 708 29.74 -83.45 88.21
N GLU A 709 30.46 -84.41 88.79
CA GLU A 709 30.76 -85.70 88.15
C GLU A 709 29.50 -86.56 87.96
N ARG A 710 28.46 -86.34 88.77
CA ARG A 710 27.17 -87.05 88.70
C ARG A 710 26.19 -86.40 87.70
N GLU A 711 26.29 -85.10 87.45
CA GLU A 711 25.47 -84.37 86.46
C GLU A 711 26.02 -84.46 85.02
N LEU A 712 27.33 -84.65 84.83
CA LEU A 712 27.93 -84.90 83.52
C LEU A 712 27.43 -86.19 82.84
N ALA A 713 26.97 -87.18 83.62
CA ALA A 713 26.32 -88.39 83.11
C ALA A 713 24.89 -88.14 82.62
N LYS A 714 24.20 -87.11 83.14
CA LYS A 714 22.82 -86.73 82.77
C LYS A 714 22.79 -85.77 81.57
N ASN A 715 23.76 -84.87 81.45
CA ASN A 715 23.87 -83.92 80.34
C ASN A 715 24.23 -84.59 79.00
N ARG A 716 24.88 -85.76 79.01
CA ARG A 716 25.11 -86.55 77.79
C ARG A 716 23.82 -87.14 77.20
N GLU A 717 22.77 -87.33 77.99
CA GLU A 717 21.47 -87.83 77.54
C GLU A 717 20.57 -86.69 77.00
N CYS A 718 20.75 -85.46 77.47
CA CYS A 718 20.01 -84.26 77.01
C CYS A 718 20.53 -83.74 75.66
N ALA A 719 21.84 -83.78 75.43
CA ALA A 719 22.46 -83.37 74.16
C ALA A 719 22.08 -84.28 72.97
N VAL A 720 21.63 -85.52 73.21
CA VAL A 720 21.13 -86.41 72.15
C VAL A 720 19.73 -85.98 71.69
N LYS A 721 18.86 -85.50 72.60
CA LYS A 721 17.50 -85.03 72.26
C LYS A 721 17.49 -83.69 71.53
N GLU A 722 18.36 -82.76 71.91
CA GLU A 722 18.50 -81.47 71.18
C GLU A 722 19.07 -81.66 69.76
N ARG A 723 19.88 -82.72 69.54
CA ARG A 723 20.40 -83.07 68.22
C ARG A 723 19.33 -83.67 67.29
N GLU A 724 18.41 -84.45 67.84
CA GLU A 724 17.25 -84.99 67.10
C GLU A 724 16.24 -83.87 66.71
N GLU A 725 16.04 -82.86 67.57
CA GLU A 725 15.22 -81.68 67.26
C GLU A 725 15.89 -80.68 66.29
N ALA A 726 17.22 -80.66 66.23
CA ALA A 726 17.97 -79.90 65.23
C ALA A 726 17.95 -80.57 63.86
N GLU A 727 18.04 -81.91 63.79
CA GLU A 727 17.87 -82.68 62.54
C GLU A 727 16.44 -82.58 61.96
N GLY A 728 15.41 -82.52 62.83
CA GLY A 728 14.02 -82.27 62.41
C GLY A 728 13.84 -80.89 61.75
N ARG A 729 14.43 -79.84 62.34
CA ARG A 729 14.40 -78.47 61.78
C ARG A 729 15.20 -78.34 60.48
N LEU A 730 16.28 -79.10 60.33
CA LEU A 730 17.06 -79.14 59.08
C LEU A 730 16.28 -79.81 57.94
N LYS A 731 15.47 -80.84 58.24
CA LYS A 731 14.59 -81.49 57.25
C LYS A 731 13.45 -80.59 56.79
N GLU A 732 12.82 -79.84 57.69
CA GLU A 732 11.80 -78.83 57.32
C GLU A 732 12.39 -77.67 56.51
N GLN A 733 13.63 -77.25 56.80
CA GLN A 733 14.31 -76.24 55.96
C GLN A 733 14.67 -76.78 54.58
N MET A 734 15.15 -78.02 54.46
CA MET A 734 15.39 -78.62 53.15
C MET A 734 14.09 -78.81 52.35
N GLU A 735 12.97 -79.18 52.98
CA GLU A 735 11.69 -79.26 52.28
C GLU A 735 11.24 -77.87 51.75
N LYS A 736 11.42 -76.81 52.55
CA LYS A 736 11.18 -75.42 52.10
C LYS A 736 12.13 -74.96 50.99
N GLU A 737 13.40 -75.37 51.04
CA GLU A 737 14.38 -75.09 50.00
C GLU A 737 14.05 -75.85 48.71
N THR A 738 13.53 -77.08 48.80
CA THR A 738 13.05 -77.83 47.62
C THR A 738 11.75 -77.27 47.03
N THR A 739 10.86 -76.66 47.82
CA THR A 739 9.68 -75.96 47.28
C THR A 739 10.06 -74.63 46.64
N LEU A 740 10.96 -73.86 47.24
CA LEU A 740 11.48 -72.62 46.65
C LEU A 740 12.30 -72.90 45.37
N GLN A 741 13.03 -74.01 45.32
CA GLN A 741 13.73 -74.44 44.11
C GLN A 741 12.76 -74.81 42.98
N LYS A 742 11.61 -75.42 43.29
CA LYS A 742 10.56 -75.70 42.29
C LYS A 742 9.88 -74.43 41.79
N GLU A 743 9.56 -73.49 42.67
CA GLU A 743 9.02 -72.19 42.29
C GLU A 743 10.02 -71.38 41.46
N PHE A 744 11.32 -71.46 41.77
CA PHE A 744 12.38 -70.85 40.96
C PHE A 744 12.49 -71.51 39.57
N ASP A 745 12.40 -72.83 39.48
CA ASP A 745 12.44 -73.55 38.20
C ASP A 745 11.18 -73.29 37.34
N GLU A 746 10.02 -73.04 37.96
CA GLU A 746 8.79 -72.62 37.27
C GLU A 746 8.88 -71.17 36.79
N LEU A 747 9.35 -70.24 37.62
CA LEU A 747 9.61 -68.86 37.22
C LEU A 747 10.66 -68.76 36.11
N LYS A 748 11.67 -69.64 36.12
CA LYS A 748 12.69 -69.71 35.06
C LYS A 748 12.12 -70.27 33.75
N LYS A 749 11.13 -71.15 33.83
CA LYS A 749 10.36 -71.59 32.64
C LYS A 749 9.49 -70.47 32.09
N GLU A 750 8.82 -69.69 32.94
CA GLU A 750 8.06 -68.51 32.52
C GLU A 750 8.98 -67.41 31.95
N GLU A 751 10.16 -67.19 32.52
CA GLU A 751 11.17 -66.28 31.96
C GLU A 751 11.61 -66.76 30.57
N SER A 752 11.80 -68.07 30.38
CA SER A 752 12.17 -68.63 29.08
C SER A 752 11.07 -68.54 28.03
N SER A 753 9.80 -68.68 28.41
CA SER A 753 8.66 -68.52 27.50
C SER A 753 8.41 -67.05 27.16
N LEU A 754 8.57 -66.14 28.12
CA LEU A 754 8.53 -64.70 27.89
C LEU A 754 9.69 -64.23 27.02
N ARG A 755 10.90 -64.78 27.19
CA ARG A 755 12.03 -64.51 26.29
C ARG A 755 11.77 -65.01 24.86
N ALA A 756 11.16 -66.18 24.70
CA ALA A 756 10.78 -66.69 23.38
C ALA A 756 9.71 -65.80 22.72
N ALA A 757 8.69 -65.38 23.48
CA ALA A 757 7.66 -64.46 22.98
C ALA A 757 8.22 -63.07 22.64
N LEU A 758 9.20 -62.58 23.41
CA LEU A 758 9.90 -61.34 23.11
C LEU A 758 10.77 -61.47 21.85
N GLU A 759 11.42 -62.61 21.61
CA GLU A 759 12.20 -62.87 20.40
C GLU A 759 11.31 -62.98 19.16
N ASP A 760 10.16 -63.64 19.26
CA ASP A 760 9.16 -63.69 18.19
C ASP A 760 8.58 -62.30 17.88
N LEU A 761 8.33 -61.49 18.91
CA LEU A 761 7.91 -60.10 18.75
C LEU A 761 9.03 -59.25 18.15
N ARG A 762 10.29 -59.51 18.51
CA ARG A 762 11.47 -58.83 17.96
C ARG A 762 11.65 -59.15 16.48
N GLN A 763 11.51 -60.42 16.08
CA GLN A 763 11.56 -60.83 14.68
C GLN A 763 10.39 -60.25 13.87
N SER A 764 9.20 -60.15 14.46
CA SER A 764 8.05 -59.46 13.86
C SER A 764 8.32 -57.97 13.64
N MET A 765 8.89 -57.29 14.65
CA MET A 765 9.29 -55.88 14.57
C MET A 765 10.43 -55.65 13.57
N GLU A 766 11.39 -56.56 13.49
CA GLU A 766 12.52 -56.48 12.56
C GLU A 766 12.07 -56.69 11.11
N LYS A 767 11.09 -57.58 10.89
CA LYS A 767 10.43 -57.77 9.60
C LYS A 767 9.59 -56.55 9.18
N GLY A 768 8.83 -55.97 10.12
CA GLY A 768 8.11 -54.71 9.91
C GLY A 768 9.04 -53.53 9.64
N SER A 769 10.20 -53.47 10.31
CA SER A 769 11.25 -52.49 10.06
C SER A 769 11.88 -52.66 8.68
N HIS A 770 12.12 -53.91 8.24
CA HIS A 770 12.66 -54.20 6.91
C HIS A 770 11.66 -53.88 5.78
N ASP A 771 10.37 -54.14 5.99
CA ASP A 771 9.31 -53.77 5.05
C ASP A 771 9.12 -52.25 5.00
N ALA A 772 9.19 -51.56 6.14
CA ALA A 772 9.17 -50.10 6.20
C ALA A 772 10.41 -49.50 5.52
N SER A 773 11.60 -50.04 5.75
CA SER A 773 12.85 -49.61 5.09
C SER A 773 12.77 -49.82 3.58
N SER A 774 12.22 -50.95 3.13
CA SER A 774 12.06 -51.24 1.69
C SER A 774 11.05 -50.28 1.02
N GLN A 775 9.97 -49.91 1.72
CA GLN A 775 9.03 -48.89 1.24
C GLN A 775 9.65 -47.49 1.25
N LEU A 776 10.51 -47.19 2.23
CA LEU A 776 11.21 -45.92 2.35
C LEU A 776 12.29 -45.80 1.25
N ASP A 777 12.99 -46.89 0.93
CA ASP A 777 13.92 -46.95 -0.20
C ASP A 777 13.19 -46.79 -1.56
N ALA A 778 12.02 -47.43 -1.72
CA ALA A 778 11.19 -47.24 -2.90
C ALA A 778 10.68 -45.79 -3.02
N LYS A 779 10.24 -45.18 -1.92
CA LYS A 779 9.85 -43.76 -1.90
C LYS A 779 11.04 -42.83 -2.14
N ASN A 780 12.22 -43.12 -1.60
CA ASN A 780 13.45 -42.36 -1.83
C ASN A 780 13.88 -42.44 -3.30
N THR A 781 13.77 -43.60 -3.95
CA THR A 781 14.00 -43.70 -5.40
C THR A 781 12.99 -42.88 -6.20
N LYS A 782 11.72 -42.85 -5.78
CA LYS A 782 10.69 -42.03 -6.42
C LYS A 782 10.90 -40.53 -6.18
N ILE A 783 11.32 -40.13 -4.98
CA ILE A 783 11.70 -38.75 -4.64
C ILE A 783 12.90 -38.34 -5.49
N SER A 784 13.92 -39.20 -5.65
CA SER A 784 15.08 -38.88 -6.50
C SER A 784 14.72 -38.73 -7.98
N GLU A 785 13.78 -39.53 -8.49
CA GLU A 785 13.22 -39.37 -9.83
C GLU A 785 12.44 -38.04 -9.97
N LEU A 786 11.57 -37.73 -9.01
CA LEU A 786 10.81 -36.47 -8.99
C LEU A 786 11.72 -35.25 -8.82
N GLU A 787 12.78 -35.34 -8.01
CA GLU A 787 13.80 -34.29 -7.88
C GLU A 787 14.60 -34.11 -9.18
N LYS A 788 14.80 -35.18 -9.96
CA LYS A 788 15.45 -35.10 -11.27
C LYS A 788 14.53 -34.46 -12.31
N GLU A 789 13.24 -34.78 -12.28
CA GLU A 789 12.22 -34.12 -13.10
C GLU A 789 12.04 -32.65 -12.69
N LEU A 790 12.01 -32.34 -11.40
CA LEU A 790 11.94 -30.97 -10.88
C LEU A 790 13.17 -30.16 -11.29
N ARG A 791 14.38 -30.74 -11.23
CA ARG A 791 15.60 -30.11 -11.74
C ARG A 791 15.54 -29.86 -13.24
N SER A 792 15.02 -30.82 -14.02
CA SER A 792 14.81 -30.64 -15.47
C SER A 792 13.85 -29.48 -15.76
N VAL A 793 12.74 -29.39 -15.02
CA VAL A 793 11.76 -28.31 -15.18
C VAL A 793 12.32 -26.97 -14.69
N GLN A 794 13.12 -26.95 -13.62
CA GLN A 794 13.82 -25.75 -13.17
C GLN A 794 14.87 -25.28 -14.18
N GLU A 795 15.60 -26.19 -14.83
CA GLU A 795 16.53 -25.85 -15.92
C GLU A 795 15.79 -25.30 -17.15
N GLU A 796 14.64 -25.87 -17.52
CA GLU A 796 13.79 -25.34 -18.59
C GLU A 796 13.17 -23.98 -18.23
N LEU A 797 12.71 -23.81 -17.00
CA LEU A 797 12.19 -22.53 -16.50
C LEU A 797 13.30 -21.48 -16.47
N SER A 798 14.51 -21.83 -16.03
CA SER A 798 15.65 -20.92 -16.05
C SER A 798 16.06 -20.53 -17.47
N ARG A 799 16.01 -21.46 -18.44
CA ARG A 799 16.22 -21.13 -19.86
C ARG A 799 15.12 -20.25 -20.43
N LYS A 800 13.86 -20.45 -20.02
CA LYS A 800 12.74 -19.60 -20.41
C LYS A 800 12.83 -18.22 -19.78
N GLN A 801 13.28 -18.13 -18.53
CA GLN A 801 13.55 -16.87 -17.86
C GLN A 801 14.68 -16.12 -18.56
N GLU A 802 15.78 -16.80 -18.91
CA GLU A 802 16.89 -16.20 -19.66
C GLU A 802 16.45 -15.71 -21.05
N GLN A 803 15.55 -16.45 -21.72
CA GLN A 803 14.94 -16.05 -23.00
C GLN A 803 14.03 -14.82 -22.86
N VAL A 804 13.28 -14.71 -21.75
CA VAL A 804 12.45 -13.54 -21.43
C VAL A 804 13.33 -12.33 -21.07
N ASP A 805 14.40 -12.54 -20.31
CA ASP A 805 15.35 -11.48 -19.94
C ASP A 805 16.07 -10.93 -21.18
N ASP A 806 16.46 -11.79 -22.13
CA ASP A 806 17.04 -11.36 -23.40
C ASP A 806 16.03 -10.60 -24.28
N SER A 807 14.77 -11.07 -24.31
CA SER A 807 13.69 -10.37 -25.02
C SER A 807 13.38 -9.01 -24.39
N THR A 808 13.45 -8.92 -23.05
CA THR A 808 13.23 -7.68 -22.29
C THR A 808 14.37 -6.70 -22.53
N LYS A 809 15.63 -7.14 -22.47
CA LYS A 809 16.80 -6.32 -22.84
C LYS A 809 16.72 -5.85 -24.30
N GLN A 810 16.16 -6.66 -25.20
CA GLN A 810 15.97 -6.24 -26.58
C GLN A 810 14.85 -5.19 -26.72
N LEU A 811 13.76 -5.32 -25.96
CA LEU A 811 12.71 -4.31 -25.88
C LEU A 811 13.19 -3.00 -25.23
N GLU A 812 14.02 -3.07 -24.19
CA GLU A 812 14.66 -1.90 -23.56
C GLU A 812 15.57 -1.18 -24.54
N ARG A 813 16.43 -1.91 -25.27
CA ARG A 813 17.25 -1.31 -26.35
C ARG A 813 16.37 -0.69 -27.44
N ASN A 814 15.27 -1.33 -27.81
CA ASN A 814 14.33 -0.77 -28.79
C ASN A 814 13.67 0.50 -28.24
N ALA A 815 13.27 0.53 -26.97
CA ALA A 815 12.71 1.70 -26.30
C ALA A 815 13.73 2.84 -26.21
N GLU A 816 14.99 2.55 -25.90
CA GLU A 816 16.09 3.51 -25.95
C GLU A 816 16.28 4.08 -27.36
N THR A 817 16.30 3.22 -28.39
CA THR A 817 16.40 3.68 -29.78
C THR A 817 15.19 4.51 -30.22
N HIS A 818 13.97 4.20 -29.75
CA HIS A 818 12.78 4.98 -30.01
C HIS A 818 12.80 6.33 -29.27
N SER A 819 13.32 6.35 -28.04
CA SER A 819 13.53 7.58 -27.26
C SER A 819 14.56 8.50 -27.92
N ASP A 820 15.66 7.93 -28.42
CA ASP A 820 16.66 8.67 -29.19
C ASP A 820 16.11 9.16 -30.53
N LEU A 821 15.28 8.35 -31.21
CA LEU A 821 14.62 8.76 -32.45
C LEU A 821 13.56 9.85 -32.20
N LEU A 822 12.85 9.81 -31.08
CA LEU A 822 11.92 10.85 -30.66
C LEU A 822 12.66 12.15 -30.31
N LYS A 823 13.79 12.08 -29.61
CA LYS A 823 14.67 13.24 -29.40
C LYS A 823 15.21 13.80 -30.72
N GLN A 824 15.57 12.93 -31.66
CA GLN A 824 16.00 13.37 -32.99
C GLN A 824 14.84 14.00 -33.77
N LEU A 825 13.62 13.46 -33.69
CA LEU A 825 12.41 14.05 -34.30
C LEU A 825 12.05 15.39 -33.68
N GLU A 826 12.19 15.54 -32.36
CA GLU A 826 11.98 16.79 -31.64
C GLU A 826 13.04 17.83 -32.01
N GLN A 827 14.31 17.42 -32.12
CA GLN A 827 15.39 18.28 -32.64
C GLN A 827 15.15 18.68 -34.10
N ASN A 828 14.68 17.76 -34.93
CA ASN A 828 14.34 18.05 -36.32
C ASN A 828 13.12 18.99 -36.42
N LEU A 829 12.11 18.85 -35.54
CA LEU A 829 10.97 19.76 -35.45
C LEU A 829 11.41 21.16 -35.03
N ASN A 830 12.31 21.27 -34.06
CA ASN A 830 12.89 22.54 -33.62
C ASN A 830 13.74 23.17 -34.73
N GLN A 831 14.53 22.37 -35.46
CA GLN A 831 15.25 22.86 -36.64
C GLN A 831 14.31 23.29 -37.77
N ILE A 832 13.20 22.59 -38.00
CA ILE A 832 12.18 23.00 -38.97
C ILE A 832 11.50 24.29 -38.53
N GLN A 833 11.23 24.48 -37.23
CA GLN A 833 10.70 25.73 -36.70
C GLN A 833 11.70 26.89 -36.85
N GLU A 834 12.99 26.67 -36.53
CA GLU A 834 14.05 27.66 -36.75
C GLU A 834 14.19 27.99 -38.24
N LEU A 835 14.23 26.98 -39.12
CA LEU A 835 14.25 27.17 -40.57
C LEU A 835 12.98 27.82 -41.08
N SER A 836 11.82 27.61 -40.45
CA SER A 836 10.57 28.32 -40.78
C SER A 836 10.61 29.77 -40.33
N GLY A 837 11.27 30.05 -39.19
CA GLY A 837 11.50 31.40 -38.69
C GLY A 837 12.50 32.15 -39.55
N ASP A 838 13.55 31.48 -40.00
CA ASP A 838 14.54 32.03 -40.93
C ASP A 838 13.98 32.13 -42.35
N LYS A 839 13.06 31.25 -42.75
CA LYS A 839 12.25 31.41 -43.97
C LYS A 839 11.31 32.60 -43.86
N ALA A 840 10.65 32.83 -42.72
CA ALA A 840 9.80 34.00 -42.50
C ALA A 840 10.63 35.30 -42.46
N LYS A 841 11.83 35.27 -41.91
CA LYS A 841 12.79 36.38 -41.99
C LYS A 841 13.29 36.57 -43.42
N ALA A 842 13.58 35.51 -44.17
CA ALA A 842 13.97 35.58 -45.57
C ALA A 842 12.83 36.01 -46.49
N GLU A 843 11.58 35.66 -46.20
CA GLU A 843 10.37 36.14 -46.86
C GLU A 843 10.09 37.61 -46.50
N GLY A 844 10.35 38.00 -45.24
CA GLY A 844 10.34 39.39 -44.80
C GLY A 844 11.40 40.23 -45.50
N SER A 845 12.63 39.72 -45.58
CA SER A 845 13.73 40.34 -46.33
C SER A 845 13.50 40.26 -47.84
N LEU A 846 12.81 39.24 -48.39
CA LEU A 846 12.39 39.21 -49.80
C LEU A 846 11.27 40.20 -50.07
N LYS A 847 10.43 40.50 -49.07
CA LYS A 847 9.39 41.52 -49.16
C LYS A 847 9.98 42.92 -49.05
N GLU A 848 10.92 43.13 -48.13
CA GLU A 848 11.73 44.36 -48.06
C GLU A 848 12.58 44.53 -49.31
N ILE A 849 13.23 43.49 -49.82
CA ILE A 849 13.94 43.52 -51.11
C ILE A 849 12.95 43.69 -52.25
N SER A 850 11.73 43.15 -52.22
CA SER A 850 10.71 43.37 -53.26
C SER A 850 10.17 44.80 -53.24
N ASP A 851 9.99 45.39 -52.06
CA ASP A 851 9.56 46.77 -51.87
C ASP A 851 10.71 47.73 -52.20
N GLU A 852 11.94 47.36 -51.85
CA GLU A 852 13.16 48.03 -52.27
C GLU A 852 13.39 47.87 -53.76
N LEU A 853 13.05 46.74 -54.40
CA LEU A 853 13.15 46.47 -55.85
C LEU A 853 12.00 47.10 -56.62
N ALA A 854 10.86 47.39 -55.98
CA ALA A 854 9.83 48.27 -56.51
C ALA A 854 10.27 49.74 -56.42
N SER A 855 10.93 50.13 -55.32
CA SER A 855 11.54 51.46 -55.17
C SER A 855 12.77 51.65 -56.06
N PHE A 856 13.56 50.58 -56.27
CA PHE A 856 14.70 50.54 -57.15
C PHE A 856 14.22 50.40 -58.57
N LYS A 857 13.12 49.70 -58.91
CA LYS A 857 12.52 49.80 -60.25
C LYS A 857 12.03 51.20 -60.55
N ALA A 858 11.41 51.89 -59.59
CA ALA A 858 11.06 53.29 -59.76
C ALA A 858 12.30 54.19 -59.93
N LYS A 859 13.39 53.93 -59.17
CA LYS A 859 14.68 54.64 -59.31
C LYS A 859 15.53 54.18 -60.49
N TYR A 860 15.31 52.98 -61.02
CA TYR A 860 16.00 52.37 -62.16
C TYR A 860 15.29 52.77 -63.44
N ASP A 861 13.97 52.95 -63.44
CA ASP A 861 13.26 53.68 -64.50
C ASP A 861 13.72 55.16 -64.54
N GLU A 862 14.13 55.75 -63.39
CA GLU A 862 14.77 57.08 -63.32
C GLU A 862 16.30 57.07 -63.63
N MET A 863 17.04 55.98 -63.37
CA MET A 863 18.50 55.86 -63.62
C MET A 863 18.87 55.16 -64.95
N GLU A 864 17.97 54.41 -65.57
CA GLU A 864 18.11 53.87 -66.92
C GLU A 864 18.03 54.99 -67.98
N GLU A 865 17.53 56.17 -67.58
CA GLU A 865 17.77 57.43 -68.30
C GLU A 865 19.18 58.02 -68.09
N GLU A 866 19.97 57.59 -67.10
CA GLU A 866 21.22 58.29 -66.72
C GLU A 866 22.54 57.51 -66.70
N GLN A 867 22.62 56.18 -66.56
CA GLN A 867 23.97 55.57 -66.49
C GLN A 867 24.07 54.08 -66.84
N VAL A 868 24.00 53.83 -68.15
CA VAL A 868 24.97 52.95 -68.81
C VAL A 868 26.37 53.44 -68.44
N ASP A 869 27.03 52.82 -67.45
CA ASP A 869 28.48 52.53 -67.46
C ASP A 869 29.06 52.09 -66.10
N LEU A 870 29.91 51.05 -66.15
CA LEU A 870 31.01 50.74 -65.22
C LEU A 870 30.68 50.19 -63.81
N LYS A 871 30.72 48.84 -63.63
CA LYS A 871 31.48 48.10 -62.57
C LYS A 871 31.12 46.60 -62.48
N GLN A 872 31.92 45.71 -63.08
CA GLN A 872 31.94 44.26 -62.78
C GLN A 872 33.38 43.70 -62.77
N LEU A 873 34.28 44.19 -61.90
CA LEU A 873 35.63 43.59 -61.82
C LEU A 873 36.31 43.49 -60.44
N ASN A 874 35.71 43.91 -59.32
CA ASN A 874 36.47 44.01 -58.03
C ASN A 874 36.07 43.03 -56.90
N GLU A 875 35.10 42.13 -57.07
CA GLU A 875 34.66 41.25 -55.95
C GLU A 875 35.39 39.88 -55.89
N ILE A 876 36.12 39.49 -56.94
CA ILE A 876 36.77 38.16 -57.02
C ILE A 876 38.09 38.11 -56.22
N GLU A 877 38.75 39.24 -55.94
CA GLU A 877 40.01 39.27 -55.17
C GLU A 877 39.82 39.11 -53.65
N ARG A 878 38.62 39.39 -53.13
CA ARG A 878 38.34 39.33 -51.67
C ARG A 878 38.25 37.89 -51.15
N LEU A 879 37.73 36.97 -51.95
CA LEU A 879 37.46 35.58 -51.52
C LEU A 879 38.72 34.69 -51.46
N HIS A 880 39.80 35.04 -52.17
CA HIS A 880 41.05 34.25 -52.11
C HIS A 880 41.85 34.43 -50.81
N LYS A 881 41.58 35.48 -50.02
CA LYS A 881 42.35 35.80 -48.82
C LYS A 881 41.86 35.05 -47.57
N GLU A 882 40.57 34.75 -47.46
CA GLU A 882 39.97 34.03 -46.32
C GLU A 882 40.27 32.52 -46.30
N VAL A 883 40.47 31.89 -47.47
CA VAL A 883 40.76 30.44 -47.56
C VAL A 883 42.14 30.10 -46.98
N LYS A 884 43.12 31.00 -47.13
CA LYS A 884 44.51 30.77 -46.72
C LYS A 884 44.71 30.83 -45.19
N GLU A 885 43.82 31.50 -44.46
CA GLU A 885 43.91 31.61 -42.99
C GLU A 885 43.35 30.36 -42.29
N LYS A 886 42.38 29.65 -42.89
CA LYS A 886 41.81 28.42 -42.29
C LYS A 886 42.70 27.19 -42.42
N GLU A 887 43.56 27.12 -43.42
CA GLU A 887 44.52 26.00 -43.58
C GLU A 887 45.62 26.01 -42.50
N SER A 888 45.99 27.19 -41.97
CA SER A 888 47.01 27.30 -40.91
C SER A 888 46.52 26.79 -39.53
N TYR A 889 45.21 26.82 -39.28
CA TYR A 889 44.62 26.43 -37.99
C TYR A 889 44.52 24.90 -37.82
N VAL A 890 44.38 24.16 -38.93
CA VAL A 890 44.28 22.70 -38.91
C VAL A 890 45.64 22.05 -38.62
N PHE A 891 46.74 22.63 -39.12
CA PHE A 891 48.09 22.10 -38.92
C PHE A 891 48.57 22.10 -37.45
N GLU A 892 48.20 23.11 -36.65
CA GLU A 892 48.57 23.17 -35.22
C GLU A 892 47.85 22.14 -34.36
N LYS A 893 46.62 21.76 -34.72
CA LYS A 893 45.84 20.76 -33.98
C LYS A 893 46.35 19.33 -34.21
N ASP A 894 46.80 19.02 -35.42
CA ASP A 894 47.39 17.71 -35.73
C ASP A 894 48.73 17.48 -35.00
N SER A 895 49.52 18.53 -34.78
CA SER A 895 50.77 18.43 -34.00
C SER A 895 50.53 18.11 -32.51
N SER A 896 49.40 18.54 -31.94
CA SER A 896 49.04 18.26 -30.54
C SER A 896 48.58 16.81 -30.32
N VAL A 897 47.96 16.19 -31.33
CA VAL A 897 47.52 14.79 -31.29
C VAL A 897 48.70 13.82 -31.37
N ALA A 898 49.77 14.18 -32.08
CA ALA A 898 50.99 13.37 -32.19
C ALA A 898 51.76 13.25 -30.86
N GLU A 899 51.78 14.29 -30.03
CA GLU A 899 52.47 14.27 -28.72
C GLU A 899 51.76 13.39 -27.67
N LEU A 900 50.43 13.33 -27.69
CA LEU A 900 49.66 12.49 -26.77
C LEU A 900 49.82 10.99 -27.08
N ARG A 901 49.98 10.62 -28.35
CA ARG A 901 50.26 9.23 -28.75
C ARG A 901 51.64 8.76 -28.26
N LYS A 902 52.65 9.64 -28.26
CA LYS A 902 54.00 9.31 -27.78
C LYS A 902 54.08 9.04 -26.27
N LYS A 903 53.23 9.68 -25.46
CA LYS A 903 53.15 9.47 -24.01
C LYS A 903 52.45 8.15 -23.63
N LEU A 904 51.56 7.65 -24.48
CA LEU A 904 50.87 6.37 -24.28
C LEU A 904 51.81 5.18 -24.51
N GLU A 905 52.63 5.24 -25.57
CA GLU A 905 53.64 4.22 -25.91
C GLU A 905 54.66 4.01 -24.76
N GLN A 906 55.10 5.11 -24.13
CA GLN A 906 56.07 5.08 -23.03
C GLN A 906 55.54 4.39 -21.77
N LYS A 907 54.23 4.45 -21.50
CA LYS A 907 53.61 3.75 -20.36
C LYS A 907 53.39 2.26 -20.64
N GLN A 908 53.29 1.87 -21.90
CA GLN A 908 53.19 0.47 -22.31
C GLN A 908 54.54 -0.26 -22.13
N GLU A 909 55.66 0.40 -22.40
CA GLU A 909 57.01 -0.15 -22.17
C GLU A 909 57.37 -0.33 -20.69
N GLU A 910 56.97 0.60 -19.80
CA GLU A 910 57.18 0.49 -18.35
C GLU A 910 56.44 -0.73 -17.76
N THR A 911 55.26 -1.06 -18.28
CA THR A 911 54.45 -2.20 -17.82
C THR A 911 55.08 -3.55 -18.24
N GLN A 912 55.71 -3.62 -19.41
CA GLN A 912 56.43 -4.83 -19.87
C GLN A 912 57.74 -5.08 -19.11
N GLN A 913 58.39 -4.04 -18.58
CA GLN A 913 59.62 -4.19 -17.78
C GLN A 913 59.34 -4.71 -16.36
N LEU A 914 58.15 -4.46 -15.79
CA LEU A 914 57.75 -5.00 -14.49
C LEU A 914 57.42 -6.50 -14.52
N MET A 915 56.81 -7.00 -15.61
CA MET A 915 56.56 -8.43 -15.78
C MET A 915 57.86 -9.26 -15.89
N LYS A 916 58.91 -8.74 -16.55
CA LYS A 916 60.22 -9.43 -16.64
C LYS A 916 60.99 -9.50 -15.32
N LYS A 917 60.69 -8.64 -14.34
CA LYS A 917 61.32 -8.69 -13.01
C LYS A 917 60.67 -9.74 -12.10
N LEU A 918 59.41 -10.09 -12.32
CA LEU A 918 58.69 -11.12 -11.56
C LEU A 918 59.12 -12.56 -11.96
N GLU A 919 59.40 -12.79 -13.26
CA GLU A 919 59.95 -14.07 -13.76
C GLU A 919 61.38 -14.36 -13.29
N TYR A 920 62.19 -13.32 -13.01
CA TYR A 920 63.56 -13.50 -12.52
C TYR A 920 63.62 -13.93 -11.04
N THR A 921 62.62 -13.55 -10.24
CA THR A 921 62.54 -13.88 -8.81
C THR A 921 62.09 -15.31 -8.52
N GLU A 922 61.35 -15.96 -9.42
CA GLU A 922 60.97 -17.38 -9.27
C GLU A 922 62.12 -18.34 -9.66
N LYS A 923 63.09 -17.89 -10.46
CA LYS A 923 64.23 -18.72 -10.90
C LYS A 923 65.37 -18.79 -9.88
N CYS A 924 65.37 -17.96 -8.84
CA CYS A 924 66.46 -17.83 -7.86
C CYS A 924 66.24 -18.63 -6.55
N LEU A 925 65.13 -19.38 -6.42
CA LEU A 925 64.81 -20.19 -5.24
C LEU A 925 65.09 -21.70 -5.39
N THR A 926 65.70 -22.12 -6.51
CA THR A 926 66.03 -23.53 -6.80
C THR A 926 67.53 -23.84 -6.82
N GLU A 927 68.40 -22.88 -6.47
CA GLU A 927 69.86 -23.05 -6.43
C GLU A 927 70.46 -22.92 -5.01
N LYS A 928 69.82 -23.54 -4.01
CA LYS A 928 70.37 -23.68 -2.64
C LYS A 928 70.42 -25.14 -2.16
N SER A 929 70.64 -26.07 -3.08
CA SER A 929 70.63 -27.53 -2.83
C SER A 929 72.00 -28.22 -2.95
N GLN A 930 73.11 -27.48 -3.10
CA GLN A 930 74.43 -28.11 -3.28
C GLN A 930 75.56 -27.34 -2.59
N GLN A 931 75.61 -27.35 -1.27
CA GLN A 931 76.88 -27.19 -0.54
C GLN A 931 76.73 -27.58 0.93
N GLU A 932 77.17 -28.80 1.28
CA GLU A 932 77.98 -29.09 2.48
C GLU A 932 78.38 -30.58 2.54
N GLU A 933 78.96 -31.05 1.44
CA GLU A 933 79.65 -32.33 1.33
C GLU A 933 81.09 -32.23 1.89
N LYS A 934 81.24 -31.80 3.16
CA LYS A 934 82.58 -31.58 3.80
C LYS A 934 82.71 -32.02 5.26
N THR A 935 81.99 -33.05 5.71
CA THR A 935 82.15 -33.59 7.08
C THR A 935 82.30 -35.11 7.12
N ALA A 936 83.06 -35.68 6.17
CA ALA A 936 83.37 -37.10 6.08
C ALA A 936 84.54 -37.59 6.97
N ALA A 937 85.07 -36.75 7.89
CA ALA A 937 86.20 -37.11 8.75
C ALA A 937 85.82 -37.38 10.23
N THR A 938 84.57 -37.19 10.65
CA THR A 938 84.08 -37.45 12.02
C THR A 938 83.38 -38.81 12.17
N SER A 939 83.33 -39.61 11.10
CA SER A 939 82.56 -40.87 11.03
C SER A 939 83.16 -42.05 11.83
N SER A 940 84.39 -41.93 12.36
CA SER A 940 85.03 -43.04 13.09
C SER A 940 84.81 -42.99 14.60
N GLU A 941 84.78 -41.79 15.21
CA GLU A 941 84.49 -41.62 16.65
C GLU A 941 82.98 -41.72 16.95
N LEU A 942 82.13 -41.40 15.96
CA LEU A 942 80.68 -41.59 16.06
C LEU A 942 80.23 -43.06 16.04
N LYS A 943 81.02 -44.00 15.51
CA LYS A 943 80.64 -45.43 15.49
C LYS A 943 80.69 -46.08 16.88
N GLU A 944 81.58 -45.61 17.76
CA GLU A 944 81.72 -46.13 19.13
C GLU A 944 80.68 -45.50 20.09
N ALA A 945 80.32 -44.23 19.86
CA ALA A 945 79.16 -43.59 20.50
C ALA A 945 77.81 -44.16 20.01
N LEU A 946 77.73 -44.61 18.75
CA LEU A 946 76.54 -45.23 18.18
C LEU A 946 76.25 -46.63 18.76
N GLU A 947 77.25 -47.43 19.13
CA GLU A 947 77.01 -48.73 19.81
C GLU A 947 76.53 -48.56 21.26
N LYS A 948 77.03 -47.56 22.00
CA LYS A 948 76.48 -47.19 23.32
C LYS A 948 75.07 -46.59 23.23
N SER A 949 74.83 -45.78 22.19
CA SER A 949 73.49 -45.24 21.89
C SER A 949 72.51 -46.34 21.48
N LYS A 950 72.91 -47.36 20.70
CA LYS A 950 72.04 -48.49 20.33
C LYS A 950 71.59 -49.33 21.53
N ALA A 951 72.41 -49.47 22.58
CA ALA A 951 72.02 -50.16 23.81
C ALA A 951 71.00 -49.34 24.63
N ALA A 952 71.19 -48.02 24.72
CA ALA A 952 70.24 -47.11 25.35
C ALA A 952 68.94 -46.93 24.53
N VAL A 953 69.03 -47.01 23.20
CA VAL A 953 67.88 -47.01 22.28
C VAL A 953 67.11 -48.32 22.41
N LYS A 954 67.73 -49.48 22.66
CA LYS A 954 67.01 -50.74 22.94
C LYS A 954 66.23 -50.69 24.26
N GLU A 955 66.80 -50.11 25.32
CA GLU A 955 66.11 -49.93 26.60
C GLU A 955 64.99 -48.87 26.51
N GLN A 956 65.20 -47.82 25.71
CA GLN A 956 64.15 -46.86 25.34
C GLN A 956 63.09 -47.50 24.43
N ASP A 957 63.44 -48.37 23.47
CA ASP A 957 62.50 -49.09 22.60
C ASP A 957 61.63 -50.07 23.39
N ASP A 958 62.19 -50.74 24.41
CA ASP A 958 61.44 -51.64 25.27
C ASP A 958 60.55 -50.85 26.25
N LYS A 959 60.98 -49.67 26.72
CA LYS A 959 60.13 -48.72 27.46
C LYS A 959 59.06 -48.07 26.58
N ILE A 960 59.34 -47.76 25.32
CA ILE A 960 58.39 -47.23 24.33
C ILE A 960 57.41 -48.31 23.90
N LYS A 961 57.80 -49.59 23.87
CA LYS A 961 56.87 -50.72 23.67
C LYS A 961 55.98 -50.95 24.89
N GLU A 962 56.49 -50.80 26.10
CA GLU A 962 55.69 -50.88 27.32
C GLU A 962 54.75 -49.68 27.46
N GLN A 963 55.23 -48.47 27.19
CA GLN A 963 54.41 -47.26 27.06
C GLN A 963 53.45 -47.35 25.87
N GLY A 964 53.82 -48.02 24.78
CA GLY A 964 52.95 -48.29 23.64
C GLY A 964 51.89 -49.34 23.94
N ARG A 965 52.14 -50.28 24.87
CA ARG A 965 51.11 -51.18 25.40
C ARG A 965 50.16 -50.45 26.33
N THR A 966 50.67 -49.59 27.23
CA THR A 966 49.81 -48.80 28.10
C THR A 966 49.05 -47.72 27.32
N ILE A 967 49.64 -47.12 26.29
CA ILE A 967 48.97 -46.22 25.34
C ILE A 967 47.94 -47.01 24.53
N ASN A 968 48.24 -48.21 24.01
CA ASN A 968 47.23 -49.04 23.32
C ASN A 968 46.09 -49.47 24.26
N GLU A 969 46.36 -49.76 25.54
CA GLU A 969 45.33 -50.05 26.56
C GLU A 969 44.52 -48.81 26.93
N LEU A 970 45.16 -47.64 27.01
CA LEU A 970 44.48 -46.36 27.22
C LEU A 970 43.74 -45.91 25.96
N GLU A 971 44.21 -46.22 24.76
CA GLU A 971 43.57 -45.96 23.47
C GLU A 971 42.43 -46.94 23.22
N THR A 972 42.51 -48.20 23.68
CA THR A 972 41.34 -49.11 23.67
C THR A 972 40.32 -48.70 24.73
N LYS A 973 40.74 -48.19 25.89
CA LYS A 973 39.81 -47.62 26.89
C LYS A 973 39.22 -46.29 26.44
N LEU A 974 40.01 -45.42 25.81
CA LEU A 974 39.58 -44.14 25.24
C LEU A 974 38.75 -44.36 23.98
N SER A 975 39.05 -45.38 23.17
CA SER A 975 38.22 -45.85 22.07
C SER A 975 36.92 -46.41 22.59
N ALA A 976 36.92 -47.22 23.65
CA ALA A 976 35.70 -47.74 24.28
C ALA A 976 34.84 -46.61 24.89
N GLN A 977 35.47 -45.61 25.51
CA GLN A 977 34.81 -44.40 26.01
C GLN A 977 34.34 -43.50 24.87
N SER A 978 35.11 -43.38 23.78
CA SER A 978 34.75 -42.61 22.58
C SER A 978 33.61 -43.30 21.85
N THR A 979 33.57 -44.63 21.76
CA THR A 979 32.43 -45.39 21.22
C THR A 979 31.22 -45.28 22.13
N GLN A 980 31.37 -45.22 23.47
CA GLN A 980 30.26 -44.92 24.39
C GLN A 980 29.76 -43.48 24.22
N PHE A 981 30.65 -42.51 24.06
CA PHE A 981 30.29 -41.12 23.77
C PHE A 981 29.65 -40.99 22.40
N GLU A 982 30.11 -41.73 21.41
CA GLU A 982 29.59 -41.73 20.04
C GLU A 982 28.28 -42.51 19.96
N GLU A 983 28.05 -43.55 20.77
CA GLU A 983 26.74 -44.18 20.98
C GLU A 983 25.76 -43.26 21.72
N LEU A 984 26.20 -42.51 22.73
CA LEU A 984 25.37 -41.51 23.41
C LEU A 984 25.10 -40.30 22.52
N LEU A 985 26.07 -39.88 21.70
CA LEU A 985 25.92 -38.83 20.71
C LEU A 985 25.06 -39.31 19.55
N ASN A 986 25.14 -40.58 19.14
CA ASN A 986 24.26 -41.17 18.13
C ASN A 986 22.86 -41.42 18.67
N LYS A 987 22.68 -41.72 19.96
CA LYS A 987 21.36 -41.74 20.62
C LYS A 987 20.76 -40.34 20.75
N LYS A 988 21.59 -39.34 21.07
CA LYS A 988 21.17 -37.94 21.11
C LYS A 988 20.85 -37.42 19.71
N LYS A 989 21.71 -37.69 18.72
CA LYS A 989 21.45 -37.40 17.30
C LYS A 989 20.23 -38.14 16.79
N ALA A 990 20.01 -39.41 17.16
CA ALA A 990 18.79 -40.15 16.80
C ALA A 990 17.53 -39.51 17.39
N SER A 991 17.58 -39.08 18.66
CA SER A 991 16.51 -38.31 19.33
C SER A 991 16.29 -36.92 18.72
N GLU A 992 17.36 -36.25 18.30
CA GLU A 992 17.34 -34.92 17.69
C GLU A 992 16.90 -35.01 16.21
N THR A 993 17.25 -36.09 15.51
CA THR A 993 16.74 -36.43 14.18
C THR A 993 15.30 -36.89 14.23
N GLU A 994 14.83 -37.59 15.29
CA GLU A 994 13.41 -37.90 15.49
C GLU A 994 12.59 -36.64 15.81
N SER A 995 13.14 -35.72 16.60
CA SER A 995 12.53 -34.41 16.84
C SER A 995 12.50 -33.56 15.57
N SER A 996 13.59 -33.55 14.80
CA SER A 996 13.67 -32.89 13.50
C SER A 996 12.80 -33.57 12.44
N HIS A 997 12.61 -34.90 12.49
CA HIS A 997 11.68 -35.63 11.63
C HIS A 997 10.24 -35.30 12.00
N LYS A 998 9.90 -35.22 13.29
CA LYS A 998 8.56 -34.78 13.74
C LYS A 998 8.29 -33.32 13.37
N LEU A 999 9.29 -32.45 13.47
CA LEU A 999 9.19 -31.06 13.02
C LEU A 999 9.07 -30.99 11.49
N HIS A 1000 9.81 -31.81 10.74
CA HIS A 1000 9.72 -31.91 9.30
C HIS A 1000 8.37 -32.51 8.85
N GLU A 1001 7.85 -33.52 9.55
CA GLU A 1001 6.55 -34.13 9.31
C GLU A 1001 5.41 -33.16 9.67
N MET A 1002 5.57 -32.35 10.71
CA MET A 1002 4.63 -31.29 11.08
C MET A 1002 4.67 -30.12 10.09
N ASN A 1003 5.86 -29.74 9.61
CA ASN A 1003 6.02 -28.73 8.55
C ASN A 1003 5.55 -29.24 7.19
N GLN A 1004 5.72 -30.53 6.89
CA GLN A 1004 5.20 -31.18 5.69
C GLN A 1004 3.67 -31.26 5.74
N LYS A 1005 3.08 -31.56 6.90
CA LYS A 1005 1.63 -31.49 7.11
C LYS A 1005 1.09 -30.06 7.02
N LEU A 1006 1.84 -29.07 7.51
CA LEU A 1006 1.49 -27.65 7.34
C LEU A 1006 1.55 -27.23 5.86
N LEU A 1007 2.57 -27.67 5.12
CA LEU A 1007 2.71 -27.40 3.69
C LEU A 1007 1.65 -28.14 2.86
N GLU A 1008 1.27 -29.36 3.24
CA GLU A 1008 0.14 -30.08 2.64
C GLU A 1008 -1.20 -29.39 2.95
N LEU A 1009 -1.41 -28.91 4.18
CA LEU A 1009 -2.58 -28.09 4.53
C LEU A 1009 -2.61 -26.76 3.77
N GLU A 1010 -1.46 -26.11 3.61
CA GLU A 1010 -1.33 -24.87 2.86
C GLU A 1010 -1.59 -25.10 1.37
N ASN A 1011 -1.07 -26.18 0.79
CA ASN A 1011 -1.35 -26.58 -0.59
C ASN A 1011 -2.82 -26.97 -0.80
N VAL A 1012 -3.44 -27.65 0.16
CA VAL A 1012 -4.89 -27.97 0.11
C VAL A 1012 -5.71 -26.69 0.22
N LYS A 1013 -5.33 -25.75 1.08
CA LYS A 1013 -6.00 -24.43 1.18
C LYS A 1013 -5.78 -23.59 -0.07
N GLN A 1014 -4.60 -23.63 -0.66
CA GLN A 1014 -4.30 -22.95 -1.91
C GLN A 1014 -5.07 -23.57 -3.09
N GLN A 1015 -5.23 -24.89 -3.09
CA GLN A 1015 -6.09 -25.59 -4.05
C GLN A 1015 -7.57 -25.25 -3.85
N GLU A 1016 -8.06 -25.18 -2.61
CA GLU A 1016 -9.43 -24.72 -2.31
C GLU A 1016 -9.66 -23.28 -2.76
N ILE A 1017 -8.69 -22.38 -2.57
CA ILE A 1017 -8.75 -21.00 -3.05
C ILE A 1017 -8.76 -20.97 -4.59
N SER A 1018 -7.93 -21.78 -5.24
CA SER A 1018 -7.90 -21.91 -6.71
C SER A 1018 -9.23 -22.46 -7.24
N ASP A 1019 -9.81 -23.47 -6.59
CA ASP A 1019 -11.08 -24.07 -6.98
C ASP A 1019 -12.26 -23.11 -6.74
N LEU A 1020 -12.23 -22.34 -5.65
CA LEU A 1020 -13.21 -21.27 -5.38
C LEU A 1020 -13.06 -20.12 -6.38
N SER A 1021 -11.83 -19.75 -6.76
CA SER A 1021 -11.55 -18.75 -7.78
C SER A 1021 -12.03 -19.21 -9.17
N ALA A 1022 -11.79 -20.48 -9.52
CA ALA A 1022 -12.28 -21.08 -10.76
C ALA A 1022 -13.82 -21.14 -10.78
N LYS A 1023 -14.46 -21.51 -9.67
CA LYS A 1023 -15.93 -21.49 -9.53
C LYS A 1023 -16.49 -20.06 -9.61
N LEU A 1024 -15.80 -19.08 -9.04
CA LEU A 1024 -16.20 -17.66 -9.14
C LEU A 1024 -16.06 -17.16 -10.58
N ALA A 1025 -14.99 -17.53 -11.29
CA ALA A 1025 -14.83 -17.22 -12.70
C ALA A 1025 -15.89 -17.91 -13.57
N GLU A 1026 -16.27 -19.15 -13.24
CA GLU A 1026 -17.32 -19.87 -13.96
C GLU A 1026 -18.72 -19.28 -13.69
N THR A 1027 -19.00 -18.81 -12.47
CA THR A 1027 -20.26 -18.10 -12.16
C THR A 1027 -20.30 -16.72 -12.79
N MET A 1028 -19.19 -15.97 -12.80
CA MET A 1028 -19.08 -14.70 -13.53
C MET A 1028 -19.29 -14.89 -15.03
N ASN A 1029 -18.64 -15.89 -15.66
CA ASN A 1029 -18.86 -16.20 -17.07
C ASN A 1029 -20.31 -16.65 -17.35
N ARG A 1030 -20.95 -17.41 -16.44
CA ARG A 1030 -22.38 -17.73 -16.56
C ARG A 1030 -23.26 -16.49 -16.46
N PHE A 1031 -22.94 -15.55 -15.57
CA PHE A 1031 -23.64 -14.28 -15.46
C PHE A 1031 -23.44 -13.41 -16.70
N GLU A 1032 -22.23 -13.32 -17.24
CA GLU A 1032 -21.95 -12.60 -18.49
C GLU A 1032 -22.70 -13.24 -19.68
N THR A 1033 -22.73 -14.57 -19.74
CA THR A 1033 -23.48 -15.29 -20.78
C THR A 1033 -25.00 -15.06 -20.64
N GLN A 1034 -25.53 -15.08 -19.40
CA GLN A 1034 -26.94 -14.75 -19.13
C GLN A 1034 -27.25 -13.28 -19.42
N MET A 1035 -26.32 -12.36 -19.14
CA MET A 1035 -26.47 -10.93 -19.47
C MET A 1035 -26.43 -10.70 -20.98
N ALA A 1036 -25.59 -11.44 -21.72
CA ALA A 1036 -25.56 -11.40 -23.17
C ALA A 1036 -26.83 -11.99 -23.81
N GLU A 1037 -27.35 -13.10 -23.27
CA GLU A 1037 -28.62 -13.70 -23.71
C GLU A 1037 -29.84 -12.82 -23.35
N SER A 1038 -29.84 -12.21 -22.16
CA SER A 1038 -30.81 -11.20 -21.73
C SER A 1038 -30.79 -9.97 -22.64
N ALA A 1039 -29.60 -9.43 -22.96
CA ALA A 1039 -29.45 -8.32 -23.88
C ALA A 1039 -29.94 -8.65 -25.30
N LYS A 1040 -29.72 -9.89 -25.76
CA LYS A 1040 -30.22 -10.38 -27.06
C LYS A 1040 -31.75 -10.52 -27.06
N THR A 1041 -32.33 -10.96 -25.94
CA THR A 1041 -33.79 -11.10 -25.76
C THR A 1041 -34.47 -9.72 -25.67
N VAL A 1042 -33.86 -8.76 -24.97
CA VAL A 1042 -34.29 -7.36 -24.90
C VAL A 1042 -34.16 -6.66 -26.25
N GLY A 1043 -33.09 -6.91 -27.02
CA GLY A 1043 -32.94 -6.42 -28.39
C GLY A 1043 -34.02 -6.96 -29.34
N SER A 1044 -34.40 -8.22 -29.17
CA SER A 1044 -35.49 -8.83 -29.93
C SER A 1044 -36.86 -8.28 -29.51
N MET A 1045 -37.10 -8.01 -28.22
CA MET A 1045 -38.31 -7.33 -27.75
C MET A 1045 -38.42 -5.89 -28.26
N ARG A 1046 -37.33 -5.11 -28.22
CA ARG A 1046 -37.30 -3.73 -28.77
C ARG A 1046 -37.57 -3.69 -30.28
N SER A 1047 -37.13 -4.71 -31.01
CA SER A 1047 -37.41 -4.85 -32.45
C SER A 1047 -38.89 -5.15 -32.72
N VAL A 1048 -39.54 -5.92 -31.84
CA VAL A 1048 -40.98 -6.21 -31.91
C VAL A 1048 -41.82 -5.00 -31.49
N GLU A 1049 -41.42 -4.27 -30.44
CA GLU A 1049 -42.07 -3.03 -30.00
C GLU A 1049 -41.97 -1.93 -31.07
N LYS A 1050 -40.80 -1.76 -31.70
CA LYS A 1050 -40.64 -0.82 -32.82
C LYS A 1050 -41.55 -1.17 -34.00
N ARG A 1051 -41.65 -2.47 -34.32
CA ARG A 1051 -42.53 -2.94 -35.40
C ARG A 1051 -44.03 -2.85 -35.05
N GLN A 1052 -44.39 -2.99 -33.77
CA GLN A 1052 -45.75 -2.74 -33.29
C GLN A 1052 -46.11 -1.25 -33.35
N TYR A 1053 -45.17 -0.36 -33.00
CA TYR A 1053 -45.35 1.08 -33.10
C TYR A 1053 -45.50 1.54 -34.56
N GLU A 1054 -44.66 1.03 -35.47
CA GLU A 1054 -44.76 1.30 -36.91
C GLU A 1054 -46.10 0.82 -37.50
N LEU A 1055 -46.55 -0.39 -37.14
CA LEU A 1055 -47.87 -0.90 -37.53
C LEU A 1055 -49.03 -0.09 -36.95
N GLU A 1056 -48.90 0.44 -35.74
CA GLU A 1056 -49.91 1.30 -35.11
C GLU A 1056 -49.98 2.69 -35.77
N CYS A 1057 -48.83 3.24 -36.20
CA CYS A 1057 -48.75 4.44 -37.01
C CYS A 1057 -49.41 4.23 -38.39
N GLU A 1058 -49.07 3.16 -39.11
CA GLU A 1058 -49.70 2.83 -40.39
C GLU A 1058 -51.21 2.59 -40.25
N LYS A 1059 -51.64 1.95 -39.15
CA LYS A 1059 -53.07 1.74 -38.88
C LYS A 1059 -53.81 3.06 -38.64
N LYS A 1060 -53.21 4.01 -37.90
CA LYS A 1060 -53.77 5.36 -37.72
C LYS A 1060 -53.79 6.15 -39.02
N GLU A 1061 -52.79 5.98 -39.88
CA GLU A 1061 -52.75 6.60 -41.22
C GLU A 1061 -53.83 6.04 -42.14
N MET A 1062 -54.07 4.72 -42.09
CA MET A 1062 -55.14 4.06 -42.84
C MET A 1062 -56.53 4.48 -42.34
N GLU A 1063 -56.73 4.59 -41.02
CA GLU A 1063 -57.97 5.13 -40.44
C GLU A 1063 -58.18 6.60 -40.85
N LEU A 1064 -57.12 7.42 -40.89
CA LEU A 1064 -57.18 8.78 -41.40
C LEU A 1064 -57.60 8.81 -42.88
N ARG A 1065 -56.96 8.01 -43.75
CA ARG A 1065 -57.36 7.91 -45.16
C ARG A 1065 -58.79 7.39 -45.34
N GLU A 1066 -59.24 6.46 -44.50
CA GLU A 1066 -60.61 5.98 -44.55
C GLU A 1066 -61.61 7.06 -44.12
N THR A 1067 -61.29 7.85 -43.08
CA THR A 1067 -62.14 8.98 -42.68
C THR A 1067 -62.15 10.10 -43.72
N GLU A 1068 -61.03 10.40 -44.36
CA GLU A 1068 -60.95 11.35 -45.48
C GLU A 1068 -61.78 10.87 -46.67
N MET A 1069 -61.66 9.60 -47.04
CA MET A 1069 -62.47 8.98 -48.08
C MET A 1069 -63.97 8.98 -47.73
N GLN A 1070 -64.34 8.77 -46.48
CA GLN A 1070 -65.73 8.89 -46.03
C GLN A 1070 -66.23 10.33 -46.09
N ILE A 1071 -65.39 11.33 -45.78
CA ILE A 1071 -65.73 12.74 -45.88
C ILE A 1071 -65.90 13.15 -47.35
N THR A 1072 -65.02 12.72 -48.26
CA THR A 1072 -65.14 12.99 -49.69
C THR A 1072 -66.36 12.30 -50.28
N THR A 1073 -66.63 11.05 -49.89
CA THR A 1073 -67.85 10.33 -50.29
C THR A 1073 -69.11 11.05 -49.80
N ARG A 1074 -69.14 11.54 -48.56
CA ARG A 1074 -70.26 12.36 -48.04
C ARG A 1074 -70.42 13.69 -48.77
N LYS A 1075 -69.31 14.35 -49.16
CA LYS A 1075 -69.35 15.59 -49.94
C LYS A 1075 -69.91 15.33 -51.35
N LEU A 1076 -69.40 14.30 -52.04
CA LEU A 1076 -69.91 13.87 -53.34
C LEU A 1076 -71.38 13.45 -53.26
N GLN A 1077 -71.79 12.74 -52.21
CA GLN A 1077 -73.19 12.38 -51.99
C GLN A 1077 -74.08 13.63 -51.83
N LYS A 1078 -73.63 14.63 -51.07
CA LYS A 1078 -74.35 15.92 -50.95
C LYS A 1078 -74.41 16.68 -52.27
N GLU A 1079 -73.35 16.66 -53.07
CA GLU A 1079 -73.38 17.25 -54.42
C GLU A 1079 -74.34 16.50 -55.36
N VAL A 1080 -74.34 15.17 -55.31
CA VAL A 1080 -75.30 14.35 -56.09
C VAL A 1080 -76.74 14.63 -55.65
N ASP A 1081 -77.00 14.77 -54.36
CA ASP A 1081 -78.32 15.11 -53.83
C ASP A 1081 -78.72 16.54 -54.19
N LEU A 1082 -77.78 17.49 -54.17
CA LEU A 1082 -77.99 18.87 -54.62
C LEU A 1082 -78.30 18.93 -56.12
N LEU A 1083 -77.54 18.21 -56.94
CA LEU A 1083 -77.77 18.10 -58.38
C LEU A 1083 -79.10 17.41 -58.69
N ARG A 1084 -79.48 16.36 -57.94
CA ARG A 1084 -80.81 15.74 -58.05
C ARG A 1084 -81.92 16.71 -57.67
N SER A 1085 -81.75 17.51 -56.62
CA SER A 1085 -82.72 18.53 -56.20
C SER A 1085 -82.86 19.65 -57.25
N GLN A 1086 -81.74 20.09 -57.84
CA GLN A 1086 -81.73 21.03 -58.95
C GLN A 1086 -82.40 20.45 -60.21
N LEU A 1087 -82.18 19.16 -60.51
CA LEU A 1087 -82.82 18.47 -61.63
C LEU A 1087 -84.34 18.39 -61.40
N LEU A 1088 -84.77 18.10 -60.17
CA LEU A 1088 -86.19 18.01 -59.79
C LEU A 1088 -86.87 19.39 -59.83
N LEU A 1089 -86.16 20.46 -59.43
CA LEU A 1089 -86.61 21.83 -59.60
C LEU A 1089 -86.71 22.22 -61.07
N LYS A 1090 -85.72 21.85 -61.91
CA LYS A 1090 -85.75 22.09 -63.35
C LYS A 1090 -86.85 21.30 -64.06
N ASP A 1091 -87.10 20.05 -63.68
CA ASP A 1091 -88.24 19.28 -64.15
C ASP A 1091 -89.58 19.92 -63.72
N SER A 1092 -89.64 20.50 -62.53
CA SER A 1092 -90.82 21.25 -62.07
C SER A 1092 -91.01 22.59 -62.80
N GLU A 1093 -89.93 23.28 -63.15
CA GLU A 1093 -89.90 24.50 -63.97
C GLU A 1093 -90.29 24.20 -65.42
N VAL A 1094 -89.77 23.11 -66.01
CA VAL A 1094 -90.17 22.64 -67.34
C VAL A 1094 -91.63 22.24 -67.34
N ARG A 1095 -92.14 21.56 -66.30
CA ARG A 1095 -93.58 21.28 -66.16
C ARG A 1095 -94.41 22.55 -66.03
N LYS A 1096 -93.97 23.55 -65.24
CA LYS A 1096 -94.63 24.86 -65.14
C LYS A 1096 -94.62 25.62 -66.48
N LEU A 1097 -93.49 25.69 -67.17
CA LEU A 1097 -93.37 26.34 -68.49
C LEU A 1097 -94.18 25.60 -69.58
N THR A 1098 -94.28 24.27 -69.51
CA THR A 1098 -95.15 23.46 -70.40
C THR A 1098 -96.63 23.67 -70.06
N GLN A 1099 -96.97 23.97 -68.81
CA GLN A 1099 -98.32 24.26 -68.34
C GLN A 1099 -98.72 25.74 -68.53
N GLU A 1100 -97.77 26.66 -68.57
CA GLU A 1100 -97.92 28.10 -68.87
C GLU A 1100 -97.95 28.37 -70.39
N LEU A 1101 -97.35 27.51 -71.24
CA LEU A 1101 -97.55 27.54 -72.70
C LEU A 1101 -98.92 26.99 -73.14
N ALA A 1102 -99.58 26.19 -72.32
CA ALA A 1102 -100.87 25.55 -72.63
C ALA A 1102 -102.09 26.44 -72.31
N ASN A 1103 -101.92 27.55 -71.58
CA ASN A 1103 -103.02 28.41 -71.13
C ASN A 1103 -102.67 29.91 -71.29
N ALA A 1104 -102.71 30.41 -72.53
CA ALA A 1104 -102.96 31.83 -72.82
C ALA A 1104 -104.46 31.98 -73.12
N PRO A 1105 -105.18 33.00 -72.59
CA PRO A 1105 -104.90 34.36 -73.06
C PRO A 1105 -105.18 35.54 -72.08
N THR A 1106 -104.58 36.68 -72.47
CA THR A 1106 -105.05 38.08 -72.33
C THR A 1106 -105.02 38.85 -70.99
N SER A 1107 -104.39 40.03 -71.10
CA SER A 1107 -104.56 41.30 -70.37
C SER A 1107 -103.96 41.46 -68.96
N ALA A 1108 -102.99 42.40 -68.92
CA ALA A 1108 -102.46 43.11 -67.75
C ALA A 1108 -103.49 44.12 -67.18
N PRO A 1109 -103.23 44.95 -66.13
CA PRO A 1109 -102.04 45.06 -65.26
C PRO A 1109 -102.29 45.39 -63.73
N LEU A 1110 -101.20 45.33 -62.94
CA LEU A 1110 -100.70 46.31 -61.94
C LEU A 1110 -101.06 46.29 -60.40
N ILE A 1111 -99.97 46.40 -59.59
CA ILE A 1111 -99.78 47.05 -58.23
C ILE A 1111 -100.11 46.14 -57.01
N SER A 1112 -99.37 46.01 -55.88
CA SER A 1112 -98.15 46.58 -55.24
C SER A 1112 -97.71 45.67 -54.05
N SER A 1113 -96.41 45.52 -53.76
CA SER A 1113 -95.65 46.01 -52.56
C SER A 1113 -95.62 45.17 -51.27
N ALA A 1114 -94.41 45.06 -50.68
CA ALA A 1114 -94.06 44.79 -49.25
C ALA A 1114 -94.25 43.35 -48.72
N GLU A 1115 -93.39 42.71 -47.90
CA GLU A 1115 -92.22 43.01 -47.04
C GLU A 1115 -91.58 41.63 -46.68
N ALA A 1116 -90.29 41.33 -46.81
CA ALA A 1116 -89.17 41.56 -45.87
C ALA A 1116 -89.51 41.46 -44.36
N ASN A 1117 -89.39 40.25 -43.76
CA ASN A 1117 -89.20 40.02 -42.30
C ASN A 1117 -88.93 38.53 -41.93
N GLY A 1118 -87.97 37.85 -42.60
CA GLY A 1118 -87.67 36.42 -42.34
C GLY A 1118 -86.24 36.09 -41.88
N ASP A 1119 -85.28 36.98 -42.08
CA ASP A 1119 -83.84 36.66 -41.93
C ASP A 1119 -83.29 36.88 -40.51
N THR A 1120 -83.94 37.72 -39.69
CA THR A 1120 -83.42 38.04 -38.36
C THR A 1120 -83.71 36.95 -37.32
N GLU A 1121 -84.82 36.22 -37.45
CA GLU A 1121 -85.21 35.16 -36.51
C GLU A 1121 -84.38 33.87 -36.72
N ALA A 1122 -83.99 33.58 -37.96
CA ALA A 1122 -83.06 32.48 -38.28
C ALA A 1122 -81.62 32.76 -37.80
N GLN A 1123 -81.18 34.02 -37.87
CA GLN A 1123 -79.86 34.44 -37.41
C GLN A 1123 -79.74 34.44 -35.87
N ILE A 1124 -80.82 34.81 -35.17
CA ILE A 1124 -80.92 34.72 -33.71
C ILE A 1124 -80.94 33.25 -33.23
N SER A 1125 -81.63 32.35 -33.94
CA SER A 1125 -81.65 30.91 -33.65
C SER A 1125 -80.25 30.27 -33.79
N PHE A 1126 -79.51 30.64 -34.84
CA PHE A 1126 -78.15 30.15 -35.10
C PHE A 1126 -77.14 30.63 -34.05
N LEU A 1127 -77.18 31.91 -33.67
CA LEU A 1127 -76.31 32.47 -32.63
C LEU A 1127 -76.61 31.87 -31.25
N ASN A 1128 -77.89 31.65 -30.91
CA ASN A 1128 -78.26 30.97 -29.66
C ASN A 1128 -77.78 29.50 -29.62
N SER A 1129 -77.70 28.82 -30.78
CA SER A 1129 -77.12 27.47 -30.87
C SER A 1129 -75.60 27.46 -30.66
N ILE A 1130 -74.88 28.48 -31.15
CA ILE A 1130 -73.42 28.60 -30.97
C ILE A 1130 -73.08 29.04 -29.54
N ILE A 1131 -73.86 29.96 -28.97
CA ILE A 1131 -73.71 30.42 -27.59
C ILE A 1131 -73.98 29.27 -26.62
N ALA A 1132 -75.00 28.44 -26.87
CA ALA A 1132 -75.27 27.25 -26.06
C ALA A 1132 -74.16 26.18 -26.17
N ASP A 1133 -73.56 25.98 -27.35
CA ASP A 1133 -72.46 25.04 -27.54
C ASP A 1133 -71.15 25.54 -26.91
N MET A 1134 -70.91 26.85 -26.95
CA MET A 1134 -69.77 27.49 -26.27
C MET A 1134 -69.93 27.51 -24.74
N GLN A 1135 -71.13 27.76 -24.22
CA GLN A 1135 -71.42 27.67 -22.79
C GLN A 1135 -71.27 26.24 -22.27
N ARG A 1136 -71.75 25.22 -23.00
CA ARG A 1136 -71.50 23.80 -22.65
C ARG A 1136 -70.02 23.42 -22.69
N LYS A 1137 -69.23 23.96 -23.63
CA LYS A 1137 -67.77 23.73 -23.68
C LYS A 1137 -67.05 24.44 -22.53
N ASN A 1138 -67.46 25.66 -22.16
CA ASN A 1138 -66.95 26.35 -20.99
C ASN A 1138 -67.33 25.63 -19.69
N ASP A 1139 -68.57 25.15 -19.52
CA ASP A 1139 -68.96 24.37 -18.32
C ASP A 1139 -68.17 23.05 -18.21
N LYS A 1140 -67.85 22.42 -19.35
CA LYS A 1140 -67.05 21.19 -19.40
C LYS A 1140 -65.56 21.43 -19.11
N LEU A 1141 -65.04 22.62 -19.46
CA LEU A 1141 -63.70 23.06 -19.10
C LEU A 1141 -63.65 23.50 -17.63
N THR A 1142 -64.66 24.22 -17.12
CA THR A 1142 -64.80 24.62 -15.72
C THR A 1142 -64.92 23.42 -14.80
N LEU A 1143 -65.72 22.39 -15.13
CA LEU A 1143 -65.79 21.13 -14.36
C LEU A 1143 -64.47 20.36 -14.37
N ARG A 1144 -63.68 20.47 -15.45
CA ARG A 1144 -62.37 19.81 -15.56
C ARG A 1144 -61.28 20.57 -14.79
N ILE A 1145 -61.38 21.90 -14.72
CA ILE A 1145 -60.55 22.76 -13.87
C ILE A 1145 -60.91 22.53 -12.39
N GLN A 1146 -62.19 22.49 -12.02
CA GLN A 1146 -62.63 22.17 -10.65
C GLN A 1146 -62.22 20.77 -10.19
N ALA A 1147 -62.21 19.78 -11.09
CA ALA A 1147 -61.74 18.42 -10.79
C ALA A 1147 -60.20 18.32 -10.66
N LEU A 1148 -59.44 19.26 -11.23
CA LEU A 1148 -57.98 19.34 -11.09
C LEU A 1148 -57.56 20.21 -9.88
N GLU A 1149 -58.32 21.27 -9.57
CA GLU A 1149 -58.11 22.16 -8.43
C GLU A 1149 -58.49 21.51 -7.08
N GLN A 1150 -59.31 20.45 -7.07
CA GLN A 1150 -59.61 19.66 -5.86
C GLN A 1150 -58.51 18.64 -5.50
N THR A 1151 -57.41 18.55 -6.26
CA THR A 1151 -56.30 17.61 -5.98
C THR A 1151 -54.99 18.23 -5.52
N SER A 1152 -54.97 19.51 -5.08
CA SER A 1152 -53.74 20.10 -4.54
C SER A 1152 -53.95 21.15 -3.42
N ILE A 1153 -53.84 20.66 -2.18
CA ILE A 1153 -53.24 21.29 -0.98
C ILE A 1153 -54.00 22.39 -0.22
N GLU A 1154 -54.66 21.99 0.88
CA GLU A 1154 -54.69 22.75 2.15
C GLU A 1154 -54.41 21.77 3.32
N GLY A 1155 -53.35 22.01 4.10
CA GLY A 1155 -52.96 21.21 5.27
C GLY A 1155 -53.70 21.63 6.56
N PRO A 1156 -53.70 20.79 7.62
CA PRO A 1156 -52.57 20.84 8.56
C PRO A 1156 -52.15 19.49 9.17
N ASN A 1157 -50.86 19.38 9.50
CA ASN A 1157 -50.29 18.50 10.54
C ASN A 1157 -50.86 17.08 10.68
N THR A 1158 -50.18 16.10 10.10
CA THR A 1158 -49.47 15.04 10.83
C THR A 1158 -48.75 14.15 9.82
N SER A 1159 -47.43 14.05 10.01
CA SER A 1159 -46.53 13.22 9.22
C SER A 1159 -46.92 11.74 9.28
N PHE A 1160 -47.13 11.10 8.13
CA PHE A 1160 -46.94 9.66 7.97
C PHE A 1160 -46.35 9.37 6.59
N GLU A 1161 -45.02 9.25 6.58
CA GLU A 1161 -44.21 8.63 5.54
C GLU A 1161 -44.63 7.17 5.33
N PHE A 1162 -44.88 6.77 4.08
CA PHE A 1162 -44.67 5.39 3.66
C PHE A 1162 -43.18 5.18 3.34
N SER A 1163 -42.39 5.10 4.40
CA SER A 1163 -41.06 4.52 4.35
C SER A 1163 -41.21 3.01 4.10
N LYS A 1164 -40.54 2.49 3.06
CA LYS A 1164 -40.31 1.05 2.89
C LYS A 1164 -39.46 0.55 4.07
N ARG A 1165 -40.09 0.14 5.17
CA ARG A 1165 -39.40 -0.57 6.26
C ARG A 1165 -39.32 -2.05 5.90
N LYS A 1166 -38.09 -2.59 5.92
CA LYS A 1166 -37.85 -4.04 6.02
C LYS A 1166 -38.60 -4.58 7.24
N PRO A 1167 -39.12 -5.82 7.22
CA PRO A 1167 -39.79 -6.38 8.40
C PRO A 1167 -38.82 -6.36 9.58
N ALA A 1168 -39.31 -5.93 10.76
CA ALA A 1168 -38.49 -5.86 11.96
C ALA A 1168 -37.95 -7.26 12.31
N PRO A 1169 -36.70 -7.37 12.81
CA PRO A 1169 -36.15 -8.64 13.27
C PRO A 1169 -37.08 -9.28 14.31
N ARG A 1170 -37.45 -10.54 14.08
CA ARG A 1170 -38.24 -11.33 15.03
C ARG A 1170 -37.38 -11.62 16.24
N VAL A 1171 -37.88 -11.30 17.43
CA VAL A 1171 -37.13 -11.43 18.67
C VAL A 1171 -37.33 -12.82 19.24
N PHE A 1172 -36.25 -13.47 19.59
CA PHE A 1172 -36.23 -14.84 20.11
C PHE A 1172 -35.54 -14.81 21.48
N CYS A 1173 -36.18 -15.42 22.47
CA CYS A 1173 -35.62 -15.53 23.81
C CYS A 1173 -35.06 -16.93 24.06
N ASP A 1174 -33.73 -17.05 24.13
CA ASP A 1174 -33.01 -18.31 24.31
C ASP A 1174 -33.22 -18.94 25.70
N ILE A 1175 -33.74 -18.17 26.67
CA ILE A 1175 -33.96 -18.63 28.06
C ILE A 1175 -35.30 -19.36 28.20
N CYS A 1176 -36.28 -19.07 27.34
CA CYS A 1176 -37.60 -19.71 27.40
C CYS A 1176 -38.14 -20.24 26.07
N ASP A 1177 -37.38 -20.15 24.97
CA ASP A 1177 -37.71 -20.66 23.63
C ASP A 1177 -39.03 -20.09 23.05
N GLU A 1178 -39.36 -18.84 23.34
CA GLU A 1178 -40.55 -18.16 22.81
C GLU A 1178 -40.17 -17.07 21.80
N PHE A 1179 -40.92 -17.00 20.69
CA PHE A 1179 -40.72 -16.01 19.62
C PHE A 1179 -41.67 -14.81 19.79
N ASP A 1180 -41.16 -13.63 19.44
CA ASP A 1180 -41.81 -12.32 19.34
C ASP A 1180 -42.42 -11.75 20.64
N LEU A 1181 -42.14 -12.35 21.79
CA LEU A 1181 -42.71 -11.94 23.09
C LEU A 1181 -41.81 -11.01 23.90
N HIS A 1182 -40.53 -11.34 24.03
CA HIS A 1182 -39.51 -10.54 24.71
C HIS A 1182 -38.13 -10.92 24.17
N GLU A 1183 -37.14 -10.05 24.33
CA GLU A 1183 -35.74 -10.39 24.01
C GLU A 1183 -35.12 -11.20 25.15
N THR A 1184 -34.02 -11.92 24.87
CA THR A 1184 -33.34 -12.77 25.85
C THR A 1184 -32.94 -12.03 27.13
N GLU A 1185 -32.72 -10.71 27.11
CA GLU A 1185 -32.32 -9.90 28.27
C GLU A 1185 -33.48 -9.47 29.18
N ASP A 1186 -34.72 -9.54 28.67
CA ASP A 1186 -35.95 -9.16 29.38
C ASP A 1186 -36.75 -10.39 29.84
N CYS A 1187 -36.11 -11.57 29.87
CA CYS A 1187 -36.81 -12.80 30.22
C CYS A 1187 -37.31 -12.73 31.66
N PRO A 1188 -38.63 -12.88 31.92
CA PRO A 1188 -39.17 -12.83 33.28
C PRO A 1188 -38.55 -13.89 34.22
N LYS A 1189 -37.94 -14.94 33.64
CA LYS A 1189 -37.19 -15.97 34.38
C LYS A 1189 -35.81 -15.50 34.87
N GLN A 1190 -35.25 -14.41 34.34
CA GLN A 1190 -33.99 -13.82 34.81
C GLN A 1190 -34.13 -13.09 36.15
N CYS A 1191 -35.35 -12.69 36.54
CA CYS A 1191 -35.57 -11.88 37.75
C CYS A 1191 -36.16 -12.66 38.94
N SER A 1192 -35.88 -13.95 39.09
CA SER A 1192 -36.10 -14.64 40.37
C SER A 1192 -34.87 -14.51 41.26
N ASP A 1193 -34.71 -13.32 41.84
CA ASP A 1193 -33.70 -13.00 42.84
C ASP A 1193 -34.25 -13.35 44.24
N SER A 1194 -33.85 -14.50 44.79
CA SER A 1194 -33.83 -14.76 46.25
C SER A 1194 -32.96 -15.99 46.59
N PRO A 1195 -32.16 -15.93 47.67
CA PRO A 1195 -30.92 -16.69 47.78
C PRO A 1195 -31.10 -17.99 48.59
N PRO A 1196 -30.27 -19.03 48.40
CA PRO A 1196 -30.14 -20.07 49.40
C PRO A 1196 -29.00 -19.76 50.37
N GLU A 1197 -29.37 -19.66 51.63
CA GLU A 1197 -28.51 -19.69 52.80
C GLU A 1197 -27.57 -20.90 52.80
N SER A 1198 -26.32 -20.62 53.20
CA SER A 1198 -25.41 -21.58 53.81
C SER A 1198 -26.09 -22.37 54.94
N LEU A 1199 -25.88 -23.70 55.03
CA LEU A 1199 -25.55 -24.46 56.27
C LEU A 1199 -25.54 -25.99 56.06
N LYS A 1200 -24.35 -26.58 56.25
CA LYS A 1200 -24.01 -27.87 56.92
C LYS A 1200 -24.43 -29.24 56.31
N HIS A 1201 -23.38 -30.03 56.03
CA HIS A 1201 -23.29 -31.47 55.69
C HIS A 1201 -24.01 -32.43 56.68
N PRO A 1202 -24.34 -33.70 56.30
CA PRO A 1202 -23.35 -34.80 56.32
C PRO A 1202 -23.54 -35.97 55.30
N SER A 1203 -22.40 -36.64 55.00
CA SER A 1203 -22.14 -38.04 54.61
C SER A 1203 -23.15 -38.93 53.84
N ALA A 1204 -22.54 -39.70 52.92
CA ALA A 1204 -22.77 -41.13 52.58
C ALA A 1204 -23.28 -41.44 51.16
N GLU A 1205 -22.36 -41.97 50.35
CA GLU A 1205 -22.50 -43.02 49.32
C GLU A 1205 -23.33 -42.80 48.03
N PRO A 1206 -22.97 -43.51 46.93
CA PRO A 1206 -23.09 -43.01 45.56
C PRO A 1206 -24.42 -43.41 44.91
N ARG A 1207 -25.01 -42.50 44.13
CA ARG A 1207 -26.07 -42.84 43.18
C ARG A 1207 -25.74 -42.28 41.80
N GLU A 1208 -25.41 -43.19 40.89
CA GLU A 1208 -25.31 -42.99 39.45
C GLU A 1208 -26.59 -42.34 38.91
N ARG A 1209 -26.46 -41.23 38.17
CA ARG A 1209 -27.53 -40.71 37.30
C ARG A 1209 -27.23 -41.12 35.87
N LYS A 1210 -28.13 -41.94 35.32
CA LYS A 1210 -28.11 -42.49 33.96
C LYS A 1210 -28.20 -41.37 32.92
N ILE A 1211 -27.28 -41.36 31.95
CA ILE A 1211 -27.35 -40.58 30.71
C ILE A 1211 -28.38 -41.25 29.79
N PRO A 1212 -29.31 -40.51 29.13
CA PRO A 1212 -30.24 -41.11 28.17
C PRO A 1212 -29.48 -41.66 26.94
N PRO A 1213 -29.86 -42.82 26.38
CA PRO A 1213 -29.20 -43.37 25.21
C PRO A 1213 -29.38 -42.46 23.97
N PRO A 1214 -28.35 -42.36 23.10
CA PRO A 1214 -28.38 -41.51 21.91
C PRO A 1214 -29.50 -41.94 20.94
N ARG A 1215 -30.12 -40.96 20.29
CA ARG A 1215 -31.17 -41.21 19.28
C ARG A 1215 -30.54 -41.92 18.06
N LYS A 1216 -31.20 -42.99 17.61
CA LYS A 1216 -30.82 -43.74 16.41
C LYS A 1216 -30.93 -42.87 15.16
N TYR A 1217 -29.90 -42.86 14.33
CA TYR A 1217 -29.80 -42.12 13.08
C TYR A 1217 -29.51 -43.08 11.93
N CYS A 1218 -30.20 -42.92 10.80
CA CYS A 1218 -30.00 -43.74 9.63
C CYS A 1218 -29.19 -42.97 8.59
N GLU A 1219 -27.99 -43.45 8.28
CA GLU A 1219 -27.11 -42.84 7.25
C GLU A 1219 -27.59 -43.09 5.81
N GLY A 1220 -28.59 -43.96 5.61
CA GLY A 1220 -29.07 -44.36 4.28
C GLY A 1220 -30.21 -43.48 3.75
N CYS A 1221 -30.98 -42.86 4.64
CA CYS A 1221 -32.05 -41.90 4.31
C CYS A 1221 -31.95 -40.59 5.11
N GLU A 1222 -30.85 -40.43 5.85
CA GLU A 1222 -30.48 -39.23 6.61
C GLU A 1222 -31.51 -38.71 7.64
N VAL A 1223 -32.40 -39.60 8.15
CA VAL A 1223 -33.39 -39.24 9.18
C VAL A 1223 -33.13 -39.90 10.53
N PHE A 1224 -33.50 -39.20 11.60
CA PHE A 1224 -33.47 -39.72 12.97
C PHE A 1224 -34.70 -40.59 13.24
N GLY A 1225 -34.51 -41.79 13.79
CA GLY A 1225 -35.60 -42.66 14.26
C GLY A 1225 -35.40 -44.16 14.05
N HIS A 1226 -34.50 -44.58 13.16
CA HIS A 1226 -34.15 -45.98 12.90
C HIS A 1226 -32.66 -46.10 12.51
N GLU A 1227 -32.15 -47.32 12.38
CA GLU A 1227 -30.78 -47.61 11.91
C GLU A 1227 -30.79 -48.13 10.47
N LEU A 1228 -29.64 -48.11 9.79
CA LEU A 1228 -29.49 -48.44 8.37
C LEU A 1228 -30.18 -49.75 7.92
N GLY A 1229 -30.24 -50.76 8.80
CA GLY A 1229 -30.85 -52.07 8.52
C GLY A 1229 -32.38 -52.12 8.60
N GLU A 1230 -33.03 -51.02 8.99
CA GLU A 1230 -34.50 -50.90 9.14
C GLU A 1230 -35.11 -49.97 8.08
N CYS A 1231 -34.31 -49.53 7.11
CA CYS A 1231 -34.73 -48.62 6.05
C CYS A 1231 -35.59 -49.37 5.00
N PRO A 1232 -36.75 -48.83 4.57
CA PRO A 1232 -37.54 -49.44 3.51
C PRO A 1232 -36.81 -49.40 2.16
N ASP A 1233 -36.72 -50.54 1.47
CA ASP A 1233 -35.95 -50.72 0.22
C ASP A 1233 -36.40 -49.87 -0.99
N ASP A 1234 -37.48 -49.08 -0.89
CA ASP A 1234 -38.13 -48.40 -2.02
C ASP A 1234 -37.81 -46.90 -2.18
N GLU A 1235 -36.95 -46.30 -1.36
CA GLU A 1235 -36.54 -44.88 -1.52
C GLU A 1235 -35.03 -44.66 -1.35
N THR A 1236 -34.23 -45.28 -2.21
CA THR A 1236 -32.83 -44.86 -2.46
C THR A 1236 -32.75 -44.11 -3.78
N TYR A 1237 -32.33 -42.84 -3.73
CA TYR A 1237 -31.83 -42.06 -4.86
C TYR A 1237 -30.33 -41.82 -4.70
#